data_AF-A0A832W484-F1
#
_entry.id   AF-A0A832W484-F1
#
_cell.length_a   1.000
_cell.length_b   1.000
_cell.length_c   1.000
_cell.angle_alpha   90.00
_cell.angle_beta   90.00
_cell.angle_gamma   90.00
#
_symmetry.space_group_name_H-M   'P 1'
#
loop_
_entity.id
_entity.type
_entity.pdbx_description
1 polymer ?
#
loop_
_entity_poly.entity_id
_entity_poly.type
_entity_poly.pdbx_seq_one_letter_code
_entity_poly.pdbx_strand_id
1 'polypeptide(L)'
;MNVLLSIKPIYVDEILAGKKIFEFRKSIFKKKDISKVFIYSSYPVKKIVASFEIARIIADSPKNLWDKCQKYGGISENDFFEYFKNSDIGYAIEITNLNEFSEPINPYKLKKNFRPPQSYCYLPLDYFENKSTNSISRLKNQDIVVSESDNDYLTNLDDNNNTSKTQKQTKLFNEDRSQKVTELSEELLKNSIIKEEKIGWIETELSRVAEIIMGQSPPSSTYNEKGIGLPFFQGKAEFTERHPVVSKWCSQPNKIAEANDILISVRAPVGATNIANQRCCIGRGLAAIRYPDCNKYVFYFLRLIEKELDKKGTGTTFKAISGSVLKSEIIPLAPLPEQRAIVSKIEQLFSELDNGISNLKLAQEQLKVYRQAVLKKAFEGELTKKWREHQTDLPDAGELLEQIRKEREEDEKVSGKKLSKVKSPADTELAELPKLPTRWRWAELGEVIDNIQAGKSIKCNERPPESNELGIVKVSSVSWGEFNEKESKTCFSEEAFNADYIIHKNDFLFSRANTIELVGACVIVKSINKRLMLSDKILKIDFSQNHNIFYSLYYLRSVFGRKEIESLATGNQESMRNIGQDRIKRIKIPICSLLEQKAIVQEIETRLSVCDKIEQDIETNLEKTEALRQSILKKAFEGKLLNERELAEVRGAEDWEPAEVLLERIKTEKAGNGKK
;
A
#
# COMPACT_ATOMS: atom_id res chain seq x y z
N MET A 1 14.28 11.33 -16.68
CA MET A 1 13.13 11.44 -15.73
C MET A 1 13.48 12.45 -14.66
N ASN A 2 12.50 13.12 -14.04
CA ASN A 2 12.77 14.06 -12.95
C ASN A 2 12.54 13.39 -11.58
N VAL A 3 13.14 13.94 -10.53
CA VAL A 3 12.98 13.49 -9.14
C VAL A 3 12.48 14.64 -8.29
N LEU A 4 11.61 14.39 -7.32
CA LEU A 4 11.22 15.36 -6.30
C LEU A 4 11.71 14.88 -4.93
N LEU A 5 12.47 15.73 -4.24
CA LEU A 5 12.96 15.53 -2.88
C LEU A 5 12.18 16.41 -1.90
N SER A 6 11.78 15.84 -0.76
CA SER A 6 11.30 16.63 0.38
C SER A 6 12.47 16.99 1.29
N ILE A 7 12.70 18.28 1.53
CA ILE A 7 13.80 18.82 2.33
C ILE A 7 13.23 19.76 3.39
N LYS A 8 13.78 19.74 4.62
CA LYS A 8 13.38 20.67 5.69
C LYS A 8 13.79 22.10 5.32
N PRO A 9 12.97 23.13 5.62
CA PRO A 9 13.24 24.52 5.26
C PRO A 9 14.66 24.99 5.60
N ILE A 10 15.15 24.69 6.80
CA ILE A 10 16.51 25.06 7.23
C ILE A 10 17.61 24.57 6.26
N TYR A 11 17.47 23.37 5.69
CA TYR A 11 18.45 22.83 4.74
C TYR A 11 18.21 23.34 3.32
N VAL A 12 16.97 23.69 2.97
CA VAL A 12 16.66 24.38 1.72
C VAL A 12 17.34 25.74 1.70
N ASP A 13 17.23 26.50 2.78
CA ASP A 13 17.82 27.83 2.89
C ASP A 13 19.35 27.77 2.77
N GLU A 14 19.99 26.75 3.37
CA GLU A 14 21.43 26.51 3.23
C GLU A 14 21.85 26.08 1.82
N ILE A 15 20.99 25.35 1.09
CA ILE A 15 21.21 25.00 -0.33
C ILE A 15 21.12 26.25 -1.20
N LEU A 16 20.08 27.08 -1.01
CA LEU A 16 19.87 28.32 -1.77
C LEU A 16 20.96 29.36 -1.49
N ALA A 17 21.47 29.40 -0.26
CA ALA A 17 22.61 30.23 0.11
C ALA A 17 23.97 29.72 -0.43
N GLY A 18 24.00 28.56 -1.09
CA GLY A 18 25.22 27.93 -1.62
C GLY A 18 26.16 27.37 -0.56
N LYS A 19 25.73 27.30 0.71
CA LYS A 19 26.52 26.77 1.84
C LYS A 19 26.44 25.24 1.92
N LYS A 20 25.31 24.66 1.49
CA LYS A 20 25.09 23.22 1.40
C LYS A 20 25.12 22.76 -0.05
N ILE A 21 26.19 22.08 -0.42
CA ILE A 21 26.38 21.52 -1.79
C ILE A 21 26.10 20.01 -1.83
N PHE A 22 26.06 19.34 -0.68
CA PHE A 22 25.71 17.93 -0.58
C PHE A 22 24.37 17.73 0.11
N GLU A 23 23.44 17.07 -0.56
CA GLU A 23 22.19 16.61 0.02
C GLU A 23 22.31 15.15 0.46
N PHE A 24 22.10 14.91 1.76
CA PHE A 24 22.29 13.58 2.36
C PHE A 24 21.00 12.77 2.37
N ARG A 25 21.09 11.50 1.98
CA ARG A 25 19.94 10.60 1.90
C ARG A 25 20.28 9.20 2.38
N LYS A 26 19.34 8.56 3.08
CA LYS A 26 19.42 7.11 3.40
C LYS A 26 19.19 6.18 2.22
N SER A 27 18.57 6.69 1.16
CA SER A 27 18.29 5.92 -0.05
C SER A 27 18.40 6.81 -1.29
N ILE A 28 18.81 6.20 -2.40
CA ILE A 28 18.93 6.87 -3.69
C ILE A 28 17.86 6.38 -4.67
N PHE A 29 17.57 7.19 -5.69
CA PHE A 29 16.71 6.81 -6.80
C PHE A 29 17.30 5.63 -7.59
N LYS A 30 16.45 4.67 -7.93
CA LYS A 30 16.82 3.42 -8.64
C LYS A 30 17.05 3.62 -10.14
N LYS A 31 16.44 4.65 -10.76
CA LYS A 31 16.66 4.97 -12.17
C LYS A 31 17.94 5.77 -12.33
N LYS A 32 18.76 5.44 -13.32
CA LYS A 32 20.04 6.13 -13.60
C LYS A 32 19.83 7.42 -14.41
N ASP A 33 18.80 7.47 -15.25
CA ASP A 33 18.53 8.61 -16.15
C ASP A 33 17.74 9.73 -15.45
N ILE A 34 18.34 10.37 -14.45
CA ILE A 34 17.76 11.54 -13.78
C ILE A 34 18.21 12.81 -14.50
N SER A 35 17.25 13.58 -14.99
CA SER A 35 17.50 14.85 -15.66
C SER A 35 17.64 15.98 -14.63
N LYS A 36 16.61 16.20 -13.81
CA LYS A 36 16.64 17.20 -12.74
C LYS A 36 16.04 16.69 -11.44
N VAL A 37 16.52 17.24 -10.34
CA VAL A 37 15.98 17.06 -8.99
C VAL A 37 15.27 18.34 -8.56
N PHE A 38 14.00 18.23 -8.20
CA PHE A 38 13.17 19.31 -7.67
C PHE A 38 13.15 19.26 -6.15
N ILE A 39 13.17 20.42 -5.51
CA ILE A 39 13.16 20.58 -4.05
C ILE A 39 11.78 21.00 -3.60
N TYR A 40 11.08 20.11 -2.89
CA TYR A 40 9.91 20.44 -2.08
C TYR A 40 10.36 20.82 -0.68
N SER A 41 10.16 22.08 -0.30
CA SER A 41 10.39 22.55 1.06
C SER A 41 9.21 22.12 1.95
N SER A 42 9.51 21.37 3.01
CA SER A 42 8.49 20.80 3.91
C SER A 42 7.79 21.88 4.77
N TYR A 43 7.04 21.48 5.80
CA TYR A 43 6.41 22.46 6.70
C TYR A 43 7.44 23.43 7.30
N PRO A 44 7.14 24.75 7.41
CA PRO A 44 5.87 25.40 7.08
C PRO A 44 5.68 25.79 5.60
N VAL A 45 6.73 25.77 4.77
CA VAL A 45 6.72 26.32 3.39
C VAL A 45 5.76 25.56 2.47
N LYS A 46 5.81 24.22 2.47
CA LYS A 46 4.91 23.33 1.70
C LYS A 46 4.81 23.63 0.19
N LYS A 47 5.92 24.01 -0.45
CA LYS A 47 5.99 24.34 -1.88
C LYS A 47 7.24 23.75 -2.53
N ILE A 48 7.22 23.62 -3.86
CA ILE A 48 8.42 23.30 -4.64
C ILE A 48 9.11 24.62 -4.97
N VAL A 49 10.35 24.77 -4.51
CA VAL A 49 11.03 26.07 -4.43
C VAL A 49 12.20 26.20 -5.39
N ALA A 50 12.82 25.09 -5.79
CA ALA A 50 14.00 25.09 -6.65
C ALA A 50 14.15 23.75 -7.37
N SER A 51 15.07 23.70 -8.33
CA SER A 51 15.60 22.48 -8.92
C SER A 51 17.11 22.53 -9.08
N PHE A 52 17.75 21.37 -9.20
CA PHE A 52 19.18 21.24 -9.44
C PHE A 52 19.49 19.99 -10.28
N GLU A 53 20.71 19.92 -10.80
CA GLU A 53 21.27 18.77 -11.49
C GLU A 53 22.28 18.06 -10.59
N ILE A 54 22.45 16.75 -10.81
CA ILE A 54 23.31 15.92 -9.97
C ILE A 54 24.70 15.90 -10.60
N ALA A 55 25.72 16.41 -9.90
CA ALA A 55 27.10 16.30 -10.37
C ALA A 55 27.64 14.88 -10.18
N ARG A 56 27.51 14.35 -8.96
CA ARG A 56 27.80 12.95 -8.62
C ARG A 56 27.05 12.52 -7.38
N ILE A 57 27.06 11.23 -7.11
CA ILE A 57 26.47 10.62 -5.91
C ILE A 57 27.54 9.76 -5.25
N ILE A 58 27.84 10.06 -3.98
CA ILE A 58 28.77 9.27 -3.16
C ILE A 58 27.95 8.33 -2.31
N ALA A 59 28.19 7.02 -2.41
CA ALA A 59 27.55 6.00 -1.57
C ALA A 59 28.62 5.39 -0.67
N ASP A 60 28.49 5.57 0.64
CA ASP A 60 29.50 5.13 1.62
C ASP A 60 28.87 4.99 3.01
N SER A 61 29.65 4.53 4.00
CA SER A 61 29.24 4.53 5.40
C SER A 61 29.01 5.96 5.90
N PRO A 62 28.08 6.20 6.85
CA PRO A 62 27.82 7.54 7.36
C PRO A 62 29.08 8.25 7.88
N LYS A 63 29.99 7.52 8.53
CA LYS A 63 31.27 8.05 9.00
C LYS A 63 32.12 8.58 7.84
N ASN A 64 32.30 7.78 6.79
CA ASN A 64 33.09 8.19 5.63
C ASN A 64 32.43 9.34 4.85
N LEU A 65 31.09 9.36 4.77
CA LEU A 65 30.36 10.47 4.16
C LEU A 65 30.55 11.76 4.94
N TRP A 66 30.52 11.68 6.27
CA TRP A 66 30.80 12.82 7.14
C TRP A 66 32.20 13.36 6.88
N ASP A 67 33.22 12.51 6.98
CA ASP A 67 34.62 12.90 6.78
C ASP A 67 34.85 13.58 5.41
N LYS A 68 34.21 13.06 4.36
CA LYS A 68 34.33 13.58 2.98
C LYS A 68 33.52 14.85 2.72
N CYS A 69 32.34 14.99 3.33
CA CYS A 69 31.34 15.98 2.90
C CYS A 69 30.98 17.04 3.96
N GLN A 70 31.41 16.89 5.22
CA GLN A 70 31.01 17.76 6.35
C GLN A 70 31.18 19.25 6.07
N LYS A 71 32.28 19.64 5.41
CA LYS A 71 32.63 21.04 5.11
C LYS A 71 31.53 21.78 4.33
N TYR A 72 30.76 21.06 3.51
CA TYR A 72 29.69 21.62 2.68
C TYR A 72 28.36 20.87 2.88
N GLY A 73 28.20 20.24 4.04
CA GLY A 73 27.04 19.43 4.39
C GLY A 73 25.85 20.24 4.93
N GLY A 74 26.06 21.47 5.40
CA GLY A 74 25.01 22.37 5.91
C GLY A 74 24.14 21.74 7.02
N ILE A 75 24.70 20.81 7.80
CA ILE A 75 24.04 20.07 8.87
C ILE A 75 25.07 19.85 9.99
N SER A 76 24.62 19.89 11.25
CA SER A 76 25.50 19.60 12.39
C SER A 76 25.90 18.12 12.43
N GLU A 77 27.04 17.80 13.05
CA GLU A 77 27.50 16.42 13.21
C GLU A 77 26.46 15.54 13.94
N ASN A 78 25.90 16.08 15.03
CA ASN A 78 24.86 15.40 15.81
C ASN A 78 23.62 15.12 14.97
N ASP A 79 23.12 16.12 14.22
CA ASP A 79 21.95 15.95 13.37
C ASP A 79 22.23 14.99 12.21
N PHE A 80 23.46 14.97 11.69
CA PHE A 80 23.88 14.05 10.63
C PHE A 80 23.88 12.60 11.11
N PHE A 81 24.53 12.31 12.25
CA PHE A 81 24.60 10.94 12.76
C PHE A 81 23.27 10.46 13.34
N GLU A 82 22.48 11.34 13.95
CA GLU A 82 21.11 10.99 14.34
C GLU A 82 20.23 10.75 13.10
N TYR A 83 20.41 11.56 12.03
CA TYR A 83 19.76 11.29 10.75
C TYR A 83 20.14 9.90 10.24
N PHE A 84 21.41 9.53 10.18
CA PHE A 84 21.88 8.22 9.68
C PHE A 84 21.84 7.07 10.70
N LYS A 85 21.21 7.26 11.86
CA LYS A 85 21.06 6.19 12.86
C LYS A 85 20.44 4.93 12.24
N ASN A 86 21.05 3.79 12.55
CA ASN A 86 20.71 2.46 12.02
C ASN A 86 20.81 2.36 10.49
N SER A 87 21.76 3.05 9.85
CA SER A 87 22.02 2.96 8.40
C SER A 87 23.48 2.64 8.13
N ASP A 88 23.76 1.48 7.52
CA ASP A 88 25.13 1.08 7.17
C ASP A 88 25.69 1.83 5.97
N ILE A 89 24.81 2.30 5.08
CA ILE A 89 25.14 3.04 3.86
C ILE A 89 24.27 4.29 3.80
N GLY A 90 24.89 5.43 3.52
CA GLY A 90 24.24 6.66 3.14
C GLY A 90 24.60 7.09 1.73
N TYR A 91 23.96 8.16 1.26
CA TYR A 91 24.22 8.78 -0.02
C TYR A 91 24.40 10.28 0.17
N ALA A 92 25.44 10.86 -0.44
CA ALA A 92 25.61 12.30 -0.58
C ALA A 92 25.42 12.66 -2.06
N ILE A 93 24.38 13.44 -2.36
CA ILE A 93 24.06 13.93 -3.70
C ILE A 93 24.69 15.31 -3.87
N GLU A 94 25.64 15.43 -4.77
CA GLU A 94 26.28 16.72 -5.07
C GLU A 94 25.39 17.56 -5.98
N ILE A 95 25.08 18.77 -5.52
CA ILE A 95 24.19 19.73 -6.15
C ILE A 95 24.99 20.59 -7.13
N THR A 96 24.58 20.59 -8.40
CA THR A 96 25.08 21.53 -9.42
C THR A 96 23.91 22.16 -10.18
N ASN A 97 24.16 23.24 -10.92
CA ASN A 97 23.15 23.94 -11.73
C ASN A 97 21.84 24.24 -10.95
N LEU A 98 21.97 24.75 -9.72
CA LEU A 98 20.84 25.11 -8.86
C LEU A 98 20.06 26.28 -9.47
N ASN A 99 18.74 26.11 -9.57
CA ASN A 99 17.81 27.09 -10.12
C ASN A 99 16.65 27.29 -9.14
N GLU A 100 16.64 28.42 -8.46
CA GLU A 100 15.54 28.85 -7.58
C GLU A 100 14.36 29.37 -8.42
N PHE A 101 13.14 29.04 -8.01
CA PHE A 101 11.93 29.51 -8.69
C PHE A 101 11.48 30.85 -8.12
N SER A 102 11.36 31.85 -9.01
CA SER A 102 10.84 33.18 -8.68
C SER A 102 9.44 33.13 -8.05
N GLU A 103 8.62 32.14 -8.45
CA GLU A 103 7.37 31.80 -7.79
C GLU A 103 7.37 30.33 -7.37
N PRO A 104 7.50 30.03 -6.06
CA PRO A 104 7.41 28.66 -5.56
C PRO A 104 6.09 27.98 -5.92
N ILE A 105 6.19 26.80 -6.50
CA ILE A 105 5.07 26.04 -7.05
C ILE A 105 4.30 25.37 -5.92
N ASN A 106 2.98 25.56 -5.86
CA ASN A 106 2.12 24.86 -4.92
C ASN A 106 1.69 23.49 -5.53
N PRO A 107 2.24 22.36 -5.06
CA PRO A 107 1.96 21.06 -5.67
C PRO A 107 0.53 20.57 -5.42
N TYR A 108 -0.15 21.08 -4.39
CA TYR A 108 -1.55 20.76 -4.11
C TYR A 108 -2.51 21.35 -5.15
N LYS A 109 -2.09 22.40 -5.89
CA LYS A 109 -2.83 22.91 -7.05
C LYS A 109 -2.63 22.06 -8.30
N LEU A 110 -1.51 21.35 -8.40
CA LEU A 110 -1.19 20.47 -9.55
C LEU A 110 -1.79 19.07 -9.39
N LYS A 111 -1.92 18.58 -8.16
CA LYS A 111 -2.49 17.28 -7.85
C LYS A 111 -3.29 17.35 -6.54
N LYS A 112 -4.61 17.14 -6.63
CA LYS A 112 -5.57 17.25 -5.51
C LYS A 112 -5.20 16.39 -4.29
N ASN A 113 -4.52 15.26 -4.52
CA ASN A 113 -4.05 14.33 -3.48
C ASN A 113 -2.51 14.27 -3.40
N PHE A 114 -1.82 15.37 -3.63
CA PHE A 114 -0.36 15.42 -3.49
C PHE A 114 0.05 15.08 -2.04
N ARG A 115 0.98 14.13 -1.90
CA ARG A 115 1.65 13.83 -0.64
C ARG A 115 3.15 14.05 -0.84
N PRO A 116 3.83 14.83 0.02
CA PRO A 116 5.26 15.02 -0.11
C PRO A 116 5.98 13.69 0.11
N PRO A 117 7.01 13.38 -0.71
CA PRO A 117 7.72 12.11 -0.59
C PRO A 117 8.55 12.06 0.70
N GLN A 118 8.58 10.90 1.37
CA GLN A 118 9.44 10.70 2.55
C GLN A 118 10.93 10.59 2.17
N SER A 119 11.24 9.97 1.04
CA SER A 119 12.59 9.92 0.46
C SER A 119 12.65 10.71 -0.85
N TYR A 120 12.00 10.20 -1.89
CA TYR A 120 11.87 10.86 -3.19
C TYR A 120 10.64 10.31 -3.93
N CYS A 121 10.17 11.01 -4.97
CA CYS A 121 9.28 10.43 -5.98
C CYS A 121 9.72 10.85 -7.39
N TYR A 122 9.27 10.11 -8.41
CA TYR A 122 9.60 10.47 -9.78
C TYR A 122 8.53 11.36 -10.40
N LEU A 123 8.99 12.31 -11.21
CA LEU A 123 8.16 13.18 -12.02
C LEU A 123 8.46 12.95 -13.51
N PRO A 124 7.44 12.97 -14.39
CA PRO A 124 7.63 13.09 -15.84
C PRO A 124 8.55 14.25 -16.23
N LEU A 125 9.16 14.20 -17.41
CA LEU A 125 10.08 15.25 -17.88
C LEU A 125 9.35 16.59 -18.09
N ASP A 126 8.14 16.51 -18.62
CA ASP A 126 7.22 17.60 -18.96
C ASP A 126 6.36 18.09 -17.78
N TYR A 127 6.59 17.58 -16.55
CA TYR A 127 5.70 17.78 -15.41
C TYR A 127 5.41 19.25 -15.05
N PHE A 128 6.32 20.17 -15.41
CA PHE A 128 6.18 21.61 -15.15
C PHE A 128 6.12 22.49 -16.41
N GLU A 129 6.14 21.91 -17.61
CA GLU A 129 6.28 22.67 -18.87
C GLU A 129 5.06 23.53 -19.25
N ASN A 130 3.96 23.44 -18.49
CA ASN A 130 2.77 24.25 -18.73
C ASN A 130 2.74 25.65 -18.08
N LYS A 131 3.81 26.13 -17.40
CA LYS A 131 3.88 27.54 -16.96
C LYS A 131 5.31 28.10 -16.98
N SER A 132 5.54 28.99 -17.95
CA SER A 132 6.50 30.11 -17.99
C SER A 132 7.46 30.24 -16.79
N THR A 133 8.76 30.00 -17.01
CA THR A 133 9.83 30.58 -16.17
C THR A 133 10.78 31.38 -17.06
N ASN A 134 10.82 32.69 -16.80
CA ASN A 134 11.79 33.62 -17.38
C ASN A 134 13.19 33.29 -16.82
N SER A 135 14.17 33.23 -17.71
CA SER A 135 15.58 33.06 -17.40
C SER A 135 16.22 34.41 -17.05
N ILE A 136 16.98 34.47 -15.96
CA ILE A 136 17.93 35.56 -15.68
C ILE A 136 19.32 34.96 -15.44
N SER A 137 20.31 35.64 -16.00
CA SER A 137 21.69 35.25 -16.26
C SER A 137 22.67 35.28 -15.07
N ARG A 138 23.59 34.29 -15.08
CA ARG A 138 25.01 34.26 -14.66
C ARG A 138 25.49 35.10 -13.46
N LEU A 139 26.08 34.41 -12.49
CA LEU A 139 27.32 34.83 -11.82
C LEU A 139 28.35 33.68 -11.83
N LYS A 140 29.62 34.09 -11.85
CA LYS A 140 30.81 33.40 -12.37
C LYS A 140 31.41 32.35 -11.43
N ASN A 141 32.11 31.39 -12.05
CA ASN A 141 33.10 30.47 -11.49
C ASN A 141 34.04 31.13 -10.45
N GLN A 142 34.35 30.38 -9.40
CA GLN A 142 35.71 30.32 -8.84
C GLN A 142 36.08 28.87 -8.57
N ASP A 143 37.25 28.53 -9.08
CA ASP A 143 37.84 27.20 -9.19
C ASP A 143 38.18 26.60 -7.82
N ILE A 144 37.89 25.30 -7.65
CA ILE A 144 38.64 24.45 -6.72
C ILE A 144 39.05 23.19 -7.48
N VAL A 145 40.31 23.22 -7.92
CA VAL A 145 41.08 22.08 -8.42
C VAL A 145 41.31 21.13 -7.25
N VAL A 146 40.87 19.88 -7.37
CA VAL A 146 41.48 18.75 -6.64
C VAL A 146 41.74 17.63 -7.64
N SER A 147 43.04 17.37 -7.77
CA SER A 147 43.78 16.40 -8.57
C SER A 147 43.10 15.07 -8.90
N GLU A 148 43.23 14.69 -10.17
CA GLU A 148 43.17 13.33 -10.68
C GLU A 148 44.31 12.48 -10.12
N SER A 149 44.01 11.57 -9.20
CA SER A 149 44.79 10.35 -8.99
C SER A 149 43.98 9.40 -8.11
N ASP A 150 43.48 8.34 -8.74
CA ASP A 150 43.23 6.99 -8.20
C ASP A 150 42.10 6.35 -9.01
N ASN A 151 42.47 6.10 -10.27
CA ASN A 151 41.68 5.34 -11.23
C ASN A 151 42.27 3.93 -11.25
N ASP A 152 41.92 3.11 -10.26
CA ASP A 152 42.05 1.66 -10.34
C ASP A 152 41.18 1.05 -9.25
N TYR A 153 40.12 0.35 -9.65
CA TYR A 153 39.30 -0.63 -8.93
C TYR A 153 37.88 -0.56 -9.51
N LEU A 154 37.66 -1.09 -10.72
CA LEU A 154 36.36 -1.61 -11.20
C LEU A 154 36.44 -2.29 -12.60
N THR A 155 37.56 -2.97 -12.89
CA THR A 155 37.59 -4.07 -13.86
C THR A 155 37.59 -5.38 -13.06
N ASN A 156 36.75 -6.33 -13.47
CA ASN A 156 36.50 -7.67 -12.89
C ASN A 156 35.21 -7.80 -12.06
N LEU A 157 34.09 -7.92 -12.76
CA LEU A 157 32.95 -8.74 -12.32
C LEU A 157 32.41 -9.53 -13.54
N ASP A 158 33.28 -10.32 -14.14
CA ASP A 158 32.90 -11.57 -14.80
C ASP A 158 33.41 -12.73 -13.94
N ASP A 159 32.55 -13.75 -13.83
CA ASP A 159 32.78 -15.09 -13.31
C ASP A 159 33.26 -15.29 -11.86
N ASN A 160 32.28 -15.67 -11.03
CA ASN A 160 32.25 -16.90 -10.20
C ASN A 160 31.59 -16.69 -8.83
N ASN A 161 30.73 -17.64 -8.49
CA ASN A 161 30.22 -17.93 -7.15
C ASN A 161 29.47 -16.81 -6.43
N ASN A 162 28.16 -16.67 -6.67
CA ASN A 162 27.25 -16.18 -5.63
C ASN A 162 25.78 -16.58 -5.81
N THR A 163 25.52 -17.88 -5.98
CA THR A 163 24.18 -18.46 -5.77
C THR A 163 23.76 -18.38 -4.28
N SER A 164 24.70 -18.07 -3.37
CA SER A 164 24.46 -17.97 -1.93
C SER A 164 24.30 -16.54 -1.38
N LYS A 165 24.68 -15.48 -2.13
CA LYS A 165 24.47 -14.09 -1.68
C LYS A 165 23.10 -13.52 -2.06
N THR A 166 22.52 -13.92 -3.18
CA THR A 166 21.18 -13.44 -3.61
C THR A 166 20.07 -14.04 -2.75
N GLN A 167 20.24 -15.27 -2.26
CA GLN A 167 19.37 -15.85 -1.23
C GLN A 167 19.60 -15.18 0.14
N LYS A 168 20.84 -14.86 0.53
CA LYS A 168 21.12 -14.14 1.79
C LYS A 168 20.62 -12.70 1.80
N GLN A 169 20.70 -11.97 0.69
CA GLN A 169 20.31 -10.56 0.64
C GLN A 169 18.78 -10.38 0.62
N THR A 170 18.03 -11.37 0.13
CA THR A 170 16.56 -11.39 0.21
C THR A 170 16.05 -11.92 1.56
N LYS A 171 16.87 -12.73 2.27
CA LYS A 171 16.59 -13.21 3.64
C LYS A 171 16.91 -12.13 4.69
N LEU A 172 18.07 -11.48 4.60
CA LEU A 172 18.48 -10.39 5.52
C LEU A 172 17.63 -9.12 5.37
N PHE A 173 17.05 -8.83 4.19
CA PHE A 173 16.26 -7.60 4.00
C PHE A 173 14.87 -7.62 4.65
N ASN A 174 14.35 -8.81 4.96
CA ASN A 174 12.97 -9.00 5.43
C ASN A 174 12.87 -9.61 6.84
N GLU A 175 13.87 -10.40 7.26
CA GLU A 175 13.96 -10.88 8.65
C GLU A 175 14.01 -9.71 9.63
N ASP A 176 14.78 -8.66 9.33
CA ASP A 176 15.01 -7.48 10.20
C ASP A 176 13.77 -6.57 10.38
N ARG A 177 12.81 -6.62 9.43
CA ARG A 177 11.58 -5.79 9.47
C ARG A 177 10.38 -6.49 10.10
N SER A 178 10.27 -7.81 9.89
CA SER A 178 9.31 -8.62 10.62
C SER A 178 9.76 -8.83 12.06
N GLN A 179 11.07 -8.95 12.31
CA GLN A 179 11.63 -8.98 13.67
C GLN A 179 11.26 -7.75 14.45
N LYS A 180 11.29 -6.54 13.88
CA LYS A 180 10.99 -5.33 14.66
C LYS A 180 9.55 -5.28 15.20
N VAL A 181 8.57 -5.78 14.44
CA VAL A 181 7.17 -5.90 14.90
C VAL A 181 7.03 -7.03 15.93
N THR A 182 7.75 -8.13 15.74
CA THR A 182 7.79 -9.26 16.67
C THR A 182 8.53 -8.93 17.97
N GLU A 183 9.63 -8.17 17.91
CA GLU A 183 10.43 -7.68 19.03
C GLU A 183 9.63 -6.66 19.83
N LEU A 184 8.94 -5.72 19.18
CA LEU A 184 7.96 -4.87 19.87
C LEU A 184 6.86 -5.73 20.52
N SER A 185 6.37 -6.77 19.85
CA SER A 185 5.36 -7.68 20.42
C SER A 185 5.89 -8.47 21.62
N GLU A 186 7.15 -8.93 21.59
CA GLU A 186 7.80 -9.72 22.65
C GLU A 186 8.25 -8.86 23.83
N GLU A 187 8.76 -7.67 23.57
CA GLU A 187 9.09 -6.65 24.59
C GLU A 187 7.82 -6.16 25.28
N LEU A 188 6.70 -6.09 24.55
CA LEU A 188 5.39 -5.84 25.15
C LEU A 188 4.85 -7.03 25.97
N LEU A 189 5.38 -8.24 25.84
CA LEU A 189 4.92 -9.41 26.60
C LEU A 189 5.75 -9.70 27.87
N LYS A 190 6.93 -9.11 28.03
CA LYS A 190 7.92 -9.55 29.03
C LYS A 190 7.90 -8.92 30.43
N ASN A 191 6.97 -8.03 30.76
CA ASN A 191 6.94 -7.44 32.11
C ASN A 191 5.77 -7.99 32.93
N SER A 192 6.05 -8.95 33.82
CA SER A 192 5.17 -9.26 34.94
C SER A 192 5.96 -9.51 36.23
N ILE A 193 5.41 -8.95 37.32
CA ILE A 193 5.80 -9.00 38.76
C ILE A 193 6.91 -7.97 39.11
N ILE A 194 6.68 -6.85 39.82
CA ILE A 194 6.12 -6.61 41.18
C ILE A 194 5.40 -5.24 41.27
N LYS A 195 4.41 -5.19 42.17
CA LYS A 195 3.48 -4.10 42.54
C LYS A 195 4.15 -2.77 42.92
N GLU A 196 3.99 -1.73 42.09
CA GLU A 196 3.63 -0.34 42.45
C GLU A 196 3.51 0.57 41.19
N GLU A 197 2.74 0.13 40.20
CA GLU A 197 2.72 0.74 38.85
C GLU A 197 1.91 2.05 38.77
N LYS A 198 1.08 2.37 39.77
CA LYS A 198 0.14 3.51 39.76
C LYS A 198 0.29 4.46 40.96
N ILE A 199 1.51 4.86 41.27
CA ILE A 199 1.77 5.83 42.37
C ILE A 199 1.15 7.19 42.00
N GLY A 200 0.29 7.71 42.86
CA GLY A 200 -0.35 9.01 42.68
C GLY A 200 -1.51 9.03 41.68
N TRP A 201 -1.98 7.88 41.19
CA TRP A 201 -3.16 7.80 40.32
C TRP A 201 -4.44 7.68 41.15
N ILE A 202 -5.56 8.14 40.58
CA ILE A 202 -6.90 7.95 41.16
C ILE A 202 -7.88 7.47 40.09
N GLU A 203 -8.87 6.67 40.48
CA GLU A 203 -10.04 6.41 39.64
C GLU A 203 -11.12 7.44 39.94
N THR A 204 -11.65 8.09 38.90
CA THR A 204 -12.65 9.14 39.06
C THR A 204 -13.59 9.19 37.86
N GLU A 205 -14.77 9.79 38.04
CA GLU A 205 -15.72 9.97 36.95
C GLU A 205 -15.20 11.01 35.95
N LEU A 206 -15.39 10.75 34.66
CA LEU A 206 -14.97 11.65 33.57
C LEU A 206 -15.55 13.06 33.74
N SER A 207 -16.77 13.19 34.27
CA SER A 207 -17.40 14.48 34.56
C SER A 207 -16.72 15.31 35.65
N ARG A 208 -15.94 14.68 36.54
CA ARG A 208 -15.18 15.38 37.57
C ARG A 208 -13.94 16.04 36.96
N VAL A 209 -13.31 15.40 35.98
CA VAL A 209 -12.08 15.92 35.33
C VAL A 209 -12.35 16.79 34.11
N ALA A 210 -13.39 16.50 33.33
CA ALA A 210 -13.67 17.18 32.06
C ALA A 210 -15.07 17.82 32.07
N GLU A 211 -15.24 18.87 31.27
CA GLU A 211 -16.57 19.42 30.96
C GLU A 211 -17.14 18.66 29.75
N ILE A 212 -18.39 18.19 29.87
CA ILE A 212 -19.07 17.42 28.80
C ILE A 212 -20.23 18.25 28.27
N ILE A 213 -20.12 18.67 27.01
CA ILE A 213 -21.08 19.52 26.31
C ILE A 213 -21.81 18.67 25.26
N MET A 214 -23.06 18.30 25.56
CA MET A 214 -23.89 17.56 24.61
C MET A 214 -24.29 18.46 23.44
N GLY A 215 -24.09 17.97 22.21
CA GLY A 215 -24.45 18.69 21.00
C GLY A 215 -25.95 18.81 20.81
N GLN A 216 -26.36 19.83 20.06
CA GLN A 216 -27.75 20.12 19.75
C GLN A 216 -27.83 20.67 18.34
N SER A 217 -28.60 20.00 17.48
CA SER A 217 -28.78 20.46 16.10
C SER A 217 -29.58 21.78 16.07
N PRO A 218 -29.05 22.86 15.48
CA PRO A 218 -29.81 24.08 15.21
C PRO A 218 -30.86 23.86 14.11
N PRO A 219 -31.78 24.80 13.84
CA PRO A 219 -32.72 24.70 12.72
C PRO A 219 -31.96 24.54 11.39
N SER A 220 -32.45 23.67 10.49
CA SER A 220 -31.79 23.40 9.21
C SER A 220 -31.65 24.62 8.31
N SER A 221 -32.53 25.62 8.46
CA SER A 221 -32.46 26.92 7.79
C SER A 221 -31.19 27.72 8.10
N THR A 222 -30.47 27.38 9.18
CA THR A 222 -29.24 28.04 9.59
C THR A 222 -27.99 27.41 8.97
N TYR A 223 -28.13 26.27 8.27
CA TYR A 223 -27.03 25.52 7.69
C TYR A 223 -26.70 26.07 6.31
N ASN A 224 -25.42 26.12 5.96
CA ASN A 224 -24.99 26.55 4.64
C ASN A 224 -23.66 25.94 4.23
N GLU A 225 -23.37 25.98 2.93
CA GLU A 225 -22.10 25.57 2.33
C GLU A 225 -21.26 26.79 1.90
N LYS A 226 -21.71 28.00 2.27
CA LYS A 226 -21.13 29.28 1.85
C LYS A 226 -20.07 29.81 2.83
N GLY A 227 -19.74 29.06 3.88
CA GLY A 227 -18.78 29.50 4.89
C GLY A 227 -19.34 30.48 5.93
N ILE A 228 -20.66 30.64 6.02
CA ILE A 228 -21.26 31.66 6.90
C ILE A 228 -21.48 31.09 8.30
N GLY A 229 -20.84 31.70 9.30
CA GLY A 229 -20.92 31.30 10.70
C GLY A 229 -19.86 30.28 11.10
N LEU A 230 -20.16 29.41 12.06
CA LEU A 230 -19.20 28.42 12.55
C LEU A 230 -19.24 27.12 11.73
N PRO A 231 -18.10 26.44 11.51
CA PRO A 231 -18.07 25.06 11.02
C PRO A 231 -19.04 24.19 11.81
N PHE A 232 -19.82 23.34 11.13
CA PHE A 232 -20.87 22.54 11.76
C PHE A 232 -20.64 21.04 11.53
N PHE A 233 -20.57 20.29 12.63
CA PHE A 233 -20.39 18.84 12.61
C PHE A 233 -21.59 18.18 13.28
N GLN A 234 -22.32 17.33 12.54
CA GLN A 234 -23.56 16.74 13.03
C GLN A 234 -23.37 15.32 13.60
N GLY A 235 -22.33 14.63 13.17
CA GLY A 235 -21.96 13.27 13.54
C GLY A 235 -20.53 12.98 13.09
N LYS A 236 -20.14 11.71 13.05
CA LYS A 236 -18.77 11.32 12.72
C LYS A 236 -18.38 11.39 11.23
N ALA A 237 -19.31 11.77 10.33
CA ALA A 237 -19.08 11.69 8.88
C ALA A 237 -17.88 12.54 8.44
N GLU A 238 -17.67 13.67 9.11
CA GLU A 238 -16.56 14.58 8.88
C GLU A 238 -15.28 14.21 9.65
N PHE A 239 -15.28 13.16 10.46
CA PHE A 239 -14.11 12.78 11.27
C PHE A 239 -13.04 12.14 10.38
N THR A 240 -11.81 12.63 10.51
CA THR A 240 -10.61 11.94 10.02
C THR A 240 -9.93 11.19 11.15
N GLU A 241 -8.67 10.78 10.95
CA GLU A 241 -7.85 10.18 12.00
C GLU A 241 -7.62 11.11 13.21
N ARG A 242 -7.55 12.43 13.02
CA ARG A 242 -7.21 13.37 14.11
C ARG A 242 -8.07 14.63 14.19
N HIS A 243 -8.44 15.21 13.06
CA HIS A 243 -9.18 16.47 12.99
C HIS A 243 -10.39 16.36 12.05
N PRO A 244 -11.52 17.01 12.34
CA PRO A 244 -12.65 16.94 11.43
C PRO A 244 -12.41 17.80 10.19
N VAL A 245 -12.98 17.42 9.05
CA VAL A 245 -12.92 18.21 7.80
C VAL A 245 -14.26 18.90 7.60
N VAL A 246 -14.22 20.23 7.45
CA VAL A 246 -15.43 21.04 7.32
C VAL A 246 -16.12 20.79 5.98
N SER A 247 -17.40 20.44 6.04
CA SER A 247 -18.30 20.35 4.89
C SER A 247 -19.44 21.37 4.95
N LYS A 248 -19.82 21.83 6.15
CA LYS A 248 -20.97 22.70 6.40
C LYS A 248 -20.67 23.75 7.47
N TRP A 249 -21.44 24.84 7.46
CA TRP A 249 -21.40 25.92 8.43
C TRP A 249 -22.79 26.20 8.98
N CYS A 250 -22.86 26.77 10.19
CA CYS A 250 -24.06 27.19 10.87
C CYS A 250 -23.97 28.66 11.27
N SER A 251 -24.91 29.46 10.78
CA SER A 251 -24.99 30.91 11.07
C SER A 251 -25.49 31.24 12.48
N GLN A 252 -26.22 30.31 13.12
CA GLN A 252 -26.81 30.48 14.46
C GLN A 252 -26.59 29.20 15.30
N PRO A 253 -25.39 29.02 15.86
CA PRO A 253 -25.02 27.79 16.58
C PRO A 253 -25.67 27.70 17.97
N ASN A 254 -26.27 26.55 18.31
CA ASN A 254 -26.86 26.30 19.64
C ASN A 254 -25.86 25.76 20.66
N LYS A 255 -24.95 24.90 20.21
CA LYS A 255 -23.90 24.27 21.03
C LYS A 255 -22.58 24.35 20.29
N ILE A 256 -21.54 24.70 21.02
CA ILE A 256 -20.22 25.03 20.47
C ILE A 256 -19.18 24.17 21.19
N ALA A 257 -18.29 23.57 20.40
CA ALA A 257 -17.01 23.05 20.86
C ALA A 257 -15.93 24.10 20.56
N GLU A 258 -15.01 24.29 21.50
CA GLU A 258 -13.86 25.16 21.33
C GLU A 258 -12.71 24.40 20.66
N ALA A 259 -11.69 25.12 20.20
CA ALA A 259 -10.49 24.47 19.67
C ALA A 259 -9.85 23.59 20.76
N ASN A 260 -9.36 22.42 20.35
CA ASN A 260 -8.82 21.33 21.18
C ASN A 260 -9.84 20.54 22.01
N ASP A 261 -11.12 20.87 21.99
CA ASP A 261 -12.14 19.99 22.56
C ASP A 261 -12.15 18.64 21.82
N ILE A 262 -12.32 17.56 22.57
CA ILE A 262 -12.50 16.23 22.00
C ILE A 262 -13.94 16.12 21.52
N LEU A 263 -14.13 15.79 20.25
CA LEU A 263 -15.44 15.47 19.69
C LEU A 263 -15.63 13.96 19.78
N ILE A 264 -16.75 13.52 20.33
CA ILE A 264 -17.13 12.11 20.40
C ILE A 264 -18.51 11.87 19.78
N SER A 265 -18.62 10.83 18.96
CA SER A 265 -19.88 10.38 18.40
C SER A 265 -20.73 9.70 19.48
N VAL A 266 -21.93 10.21 19.71
CA VAL A 266 -22.89 9.65 20.67
C VAL A 266 -24.05 8.92 19.99
N ARG A 267 -24.02 8.81 18.65
CA ARG A 267 -25.00 8.07 17.83
C ARG A 267 -24.30 7.23 16.77
N ALA A 268 -24.93 6.14 16.36
CA ALA A 268 -24.39 5.08 15.53
C ALA A 268 -23.41 5.53 14.40
N PRO A 269 -22.15 5.04 14.40
CA PRO A 269 -21.52 4.27 15.47
C PRO A 269 -21.08 5.18 16.64
N VAL A 270 -21.31 4.68 17.84
CA VAL A 270 -20.98 5.37 19.09
C VAL A 270 -19.48 5.21 19.38
N GLY A 271 -18.89 6.22 20.02
CA GLY A 271 -17.53 6.15 20.58
C GLY A 271 -16.43 6.68 19.67
N ALA A 272 -16.67 6.84 18.36
CA ALA A 272 -15.69 7.43 17.45
C ALA A 272 -15.28 8.84 17.93
N THR A 273 -13.98 9.10 17.99
CA THR A 273 -13.40 10.34 18.54
C THR A 273 -12.60 11.14 17.52
N ASN A 274 -12.56 12.45 17.72
CA ASN A 274 -11.75 13.39 16.94
C ASN A 274 -11.38 14.61 17.81
N ILE A 275 -10.46 15.47 17.37
CA ILE A 275 -10.07 16.70 18.09
C ILE A 275 -10.47 17.91 17.25
N ALA A 276 -11.30 18.80 17.82
CA ALA A 276 -11.67 20.04 17.17
C ALA A 276 -10.42 20.89 16.91
N ASN A 277 -10.10 21.14 15.63
CA ASN A 277 -8.96 21.99 15.24
C ASN A 277 -9.30 23.49 15.25
N GLN A 278 -10.57 23.83 15.45
CA GLN A 278 -11.10 25.18 15.51
C GLN A 278 -12.45 25.17 16.24
N ARG A 279 -12.89 26.34 16.67
CA ARG A 279 -14.21 26.53 17.26
C ARG A 279 -15.31 26.12 16.27
N CYS A 280 -16.24 25.27 16.68
CA CYS A 280 -17.24 24.70 15.79
C CYS A 280 -18.59 24.45 16.48
N CYS A 281 -19.67 24.46 15.70
CA CYS A 281 -20.98 24.03 16.13
C CYS A 281 -21.09 22.51 16.10
N ILE A 282 -21.67 21.93 17.16
CA ILE A 282 -21.86 20.48 17.28
C ILE A 282 -23.35 20.10 17.32
N GLY A 283 -23.74 19.22 16.40
CA GLY A 283 -25.09 18.70 16.31
C GLY A 283 -25.38 17.59 17.31
N ARG A 284 -26.65 17.17 17.38
CA ARG A 284 -27.16 16.17 18.35
C ARG A 284 -26.49 14.78 18.31
N GLY A 285 -25.70 14.50 17.27
CA GLY A 285 -24.97 13.24 17.12
C GLY A 285 -23.59 13.26 17.78
N LEU A 286 -23.13 14.43 18.26
CA LEU A 286 -21.82 14.60 18.89
C LEU A 286 -21.95 15.14 20.32
N ALA A 287 -20.91 14.91 21.11
CA ALA A 287 -20.61 15.67 22.32
C ALA A 287 -19.19 16.22 22.23
N ALA A 288 -18.94 17.36 22.88
CA ALA A 288 -17.60 17.88 23.12
C ALA A 288 -17.17 17.58 24.55
N ILE A 289 -15.91 17.18 24.73
CA ILE A 289 -15.29 16.90 26.02
C ILE A 289 -14.08 17.82 26.14
N ARG A 290 -14.13 18.74 27.10
CA ARG A 290 -13.11 19.75 27.33
C ARG A 290 -12.29 19.39 28.56
N TYR A 291 -10.99 19.22 28.35
CA TYR A 291 -10.01 18.98 29.39
C TYR A 291 -8.72 19.75 29.04
N PRO A 292 -8.51 20.95 29.63
CA PRO A 292 -7.48 21.88 29.18
C PRO A 292 -6.04 21.44 29.53
N ASP A 293 -5.83 20.68 30.61
CA ASP A 293 -4.47 20.32 31.06
C ASP A 293 -3.77 19.37 30.07
N CYS A 294 -4.42 18.26 29.69
CA CYS A 294 -3.87 17.28 28.75
C CYS A 294 -4.98 16.55 27.97
N ASN A 295 -5.68 17.28 27.10
CA ASN A 295 -6.82 16.74 26.33
C ASN A 295 -6.52 15.40 25.63
N LYS A 296 -5.31 15.21 25.09
CA LYS A 296 -4.89 13.98 24.42
C LYS A 296 -4.92 12.74 25.33
N TYR A 297 -4.70 12.90 26.64
CA TYR A 297 -4.81 11.80 27.59
C TYR A 297 -6.24 11.26 27.62
N VAL A 298 -7.23 12.14 27.78
CA VAL A 298 -8.66 11.79 27.73
C VAL A 298 -9.05 11.28 26.34
N PHE A 299 -8.52 11.86 25.27
CA PHE A 299 -8.76 11.40 23.90
C PHE A 299 -8.34 9.93 23.70
N TYR A 300 -7.14 9.56 24.15
CA TYR A 300 -6.66 8.19 24.04
C TYR A 300 -7.40 7.22 24.98
N PHE A 301 -7.86 7.68 26.14
CA PHE A 301 -8.73 6.90 27.02
C PHE A 301 -10.05 6.56 26.31
N LEU A 302 -10.70 7.56 25.69
CA LEU A 302 -11.94 7.34 24.96
C LEU A 302 -11.76 6.38 23.77
N ARG A 303 -10.58 6.37 23.12
CA ARG A 303 -10.23 5.39 22.09
C ARG A 303 -10.06 3.97 22.62
N LEU A 304 -9.53 3.82 23.84
CA LEU A 304 -9.43 2.51 24.50
C LEU A 304 -10.83 1.93 24.74
N ILE A 305 -11.77 2.75 25.22
CA ILE A 305 -13.12 2.31 25.60
C ILE A 305 -14.16 2.41 24.47
N GLU A 306 -13.76 2.75 23.24
CA GLU A 306 -14.68 2.98 22.11
C GLU A 306 -15.67 1.80 21.92
N LYS A 307 -15.16 0.56 21.93
CA LYS A 307 -15.99 -0.64 21.79
C LYS A 307 -16.91 -0.87 22.98
N GLU A 308 -16.52 -0.45 24.18
CA GLU A 308 -17.37 -0.55 25.37
C GLU A 308 -18.50 0.48 25.32
N LEU A 309 -18.19 1.71 24.88
CA LEU A 309 -19.18 2.75 24.66
C LEU A 309 -20.23 2.33 23.62
N ASP A 310 -19.83 1.67 22.52
CA ASP A 310 -20.79 1.16 21.53
C ASP A 310 -21.71 0.05 22.06
N LYS A 311 -21.20 -0.80 22.98
CA LYS A 311 -22.01 -1.82 23.67
C LYS A 311 -23.02 -1.21 24.64
N LYS A 312 -22.69 -0.06 25.26
CA LYS A 312 -23.60 0.70 26.14
C LYS A 312 -24.68 1.47 25.36
N GLY A 313 -24.59 1.53 24.03
CA GLY A 313 -25.57 2.18 23.18
C GLY A 313 -26.93 1.48 23.20
N THR A 314 -28.01 2.24 23.39
CA THR A 314 -29.39 1.75 23.40
C THR A 314 -30.14 2.13 22.12
N GLY A 315 -31.17 1.37 21.75
CA GLY A 315 -32.00 1.59 20.56
C GLY A 315 -31.87 0.51 19.48
N THR A 316 -32.99 0.11 18.89
CA THR A 316 -33.06 -0.98 17.89
C THR A 316 -32.74 -0.53 16.47
N THR A 317 -33.11 0.71 16.09
CA THR A 317 -32.83 1.27 14.75
C THR A 317 -31.52 2.08 14.69
N PHE A 318 -31.20 2.85 15.75
CA PHE A 318 -29.94 3.59 15.87
C PHE A 318 -29.47 3.55 17.31
N LYS A 319 -28.30 2.91 17.55
CA LYS A 319 -27.66 2.94 18.87
C LYS A 319 -27.23 4.36 19.24
N ALA A 320 -27.49 4.77 20.47
CA ALA A 320 -27.03 6.04 21.02
C ALA A 320 -26.66 5.91 22.50
N ILE A 321 -25.74 6.75 22.97
CA ILE A 321 -25.44 6.92 24.40
C ILE A 321 -25.91 8.29 24.88
N SER A 322 -26.40 8.34 26.12
CA SER A 322 -26.78 9.59 26.77
C SER A 322 -25.55 10.31 27.32
N GLY A 323 -25.70 11.61 27.61
CA GLY A 323 -24.66 12.36 28.33
C GLY A 323 -24.39 11.82 29.74
N SER A 324 -25.35 11.14 30.38
CA SER A 324 -25.12 10.50 31.68
C SER A 324 -24.12 9.36 31.59
N VAL A 325 -24.18 8.53 30.54
CA VAL A 325 -23.21 7.46 30.30
C VAL A 325 -21.79 8.03 30.23
N LEU A 326 -21.56 9.03 29.37
CA LEU A 326 -20.25 9.69 29.26
C LEU A 326 -19.78 10.29 30.58
N LYS A 327 -20.68 10.93 31.34
CA LYS A 327 -20.34 11.58 32.62
C LYS A 327 -19.88 10.58 33.70
N SER A 328 -20.44 9.38 33.69
CA SER A 328 -20.15 8.32 34.68
C SER A 328 -19.02 7.37 34.28
N GLU A 329 -18.43 7.53 33.09
CA GLU A 329 -17.27 6.70 32.71
C GLU A 329 -16.12 6.93 33.69
N ILE A 330 -15.53 5.83 34.18
CA ILE A 330 -14.43 5.87 35.14
C ILE A 330 -13.11 5.97 34.38
N ILE A 331 -12.40 7.09 34.56
CA ILE A 331 -11.08 7.31 33.99
C ILE A 331 -10.02 7.10 35.08
N PRO A 332 -8.96 6.32 34.81
CA PRO A 332 -7.78 6.30 35.67
C PRO A 332 -6.98 7.59 35.42
N LEU A 333 -7.09 8.55 36.32
CA LEU A 333 -6.41 9.83 36.24
C LEU A 333 -4.99 9.71 36.80
N ALA A 334 -3.99 9.94 35.94
CA ALA A 334 -2.58 9.99 36.33
C ALA A 334 -2.18 11.42 36.75
N PRO A 335 -1.07 11.60 37.50
CA PRO A 335 -0.39 12.88 37.66
C PRO A 335 -0.18 13.60 36.31
N LEU A 336 -0.31 14.93 36.28
CA LEU A 336 -0.25 15.67 35.01
C LEU A 336 1.06 15.45 34.22
N PRO A 337 2.25 15.42 34.84
CA PRO A 337 3.47 15.06 34.11
C PRO A 337 3.45 13.65 33.52
N GLU A 338 2.88 12.68 34.25
CA GLU A 338 2.70 11.31 33.76
C GLU A 338 1.71 11.25 32.59
N GLN A 339 0.62 12.01 32.61
CA GLN A 339 -0.30 12.11 31.47
C GLN A 339 0.43 12.59 30.21
N ARG A 340 1.26 13.64 30.31
CA ARG A 340 2.04 14.16 29.18
C ARG A 340 3.04 13.14 28.66
N ALA A 341 3.75 12.44 29.55
CA ALA A 341 4.70 11.39 29.19
C ALA A 341 4.02 10.19 28.51
N ILE A 342 2.89 9.73 29.04
CA ILE A 342 2.08 8.66 28.45
C ILE A 342 1.61 9.05 27.05
N VAL A 343 1.06 10.26 26.89
CA VAL A 343 0.63 10.77 25.58
C VAL A 343 1.80 10.81 24.60
N SER A 344 2.96 11.32 25.02
CA SER A 344 4.16 11.35 24.19
C SER A 344 4.57 9.94 23.74
N LYS A 345 4.54 8.96 24.65
CA LYS A 345 4.89 7.57 24.34
C LYS A 345 3.88 6.90 23.41
N ILE A 346 2.57 7.11 23.60
CA ILE A 346 1.52 6.62 22.70
C ILE A 346 1.74 7.17 21.29
N GLU A 347 1.96 8.48 21.18
CA GLU A 347 2.18 9.17 19.90
C GLU A 347 3.43 8.65 19.17
N GLN A 348 4.52 8.44 19.91
CA GLN A 348 5.73 7.84 19.37
C GLN A 348 5.45 6.43 18.81
N LEU A 349 4.88 5.53 19.62
CA LEU A 349 4.63 4.15 19.23
C LEU A 349 3.61 4.05 18.09
N PHE A 350 2.58 4.90 18.08
CA PHE A 350 1.62 4.96 16.99
C PHE A 350 2.29 5.44 15.70
N SER A 351 3.17 6.45 15.76
CA SER A 351 3.92 6.90 14.60
C SER A 351 4.86 5.81 14.07
N GLU A 352 5.52 5.04 14.93
CA GLU A 352 6.35 3.90 14.54
C GLU A 352 5.52 2.82 13.85
N LEU A 353 4.34 2.51 14.40
CA LEU A 353 3.40 1.55 13.83
C LEU A 353 2.90 2.00 12.44
N ASP A 354 2.53 3.28 12.28
CA ASP A 354 2.08 3.84 11.00
C ASP A 354 3.16 3.80 9.93
N ASN A 355 4.42 4.06 10.30
CA ASN A 355 5.56 3.88 9.43
C ASN A 355 5.73 2.41 9.01
N GLY A 356 5.57 1.48 9.96
CA GLY A 356 5.55 0.04 9.68
C GLY A 356 4.48 -0.35 8.66
N ILE A 357 3.24 0.09 8.87
CA ILE A 357 2.11 -0.15 7.95
C ILE A 357 2.40 0.42 6.56
N SER A 358 2.92 1.64 6.47
CA SER A 358 3.27 2.27 5.20
C SER A 358 4.34 1.47 4.45
N ASN A 359 5.36 0.97 5.16
CA ASN A 359 6.40 0.13 4.58
C ASN A 359 5.86 -1.21 4.07
N LEU A 360 4.96 -1.85 4.83
CA LEU A 360 4.30 -3.09 4.43
C LEU A 360 3.47 -2.90 3.15
N LYS A 361 2.68 -1.82 3.07
CA LYS A 361 1.92 -1.47 1.86
C LYS A 361 2.82 -1.19 0.65
N LEU A 362 3.95 -0.51 0.86
CA LEU A 362 4.93 -0.28 -0.19
C LEU A 362 5.54 -1.60 -0.69
N ALA A 363 5.83 -2.54 0.21
CA ALA A 363 6.32 -3.86 -0.16
C ALA A 363 5.30 -4.65 -1.00
N GLN A 364 4.00 -4.59 -0.68
CA GLN A 364 2.94 -5.19 -1.51
C GLN A 364 2.94 -4.65 -2.94
N GLU A 365 3.04 -3.33 -3.11
CA GLU A 365 3.11 -2.73 -4.45
C GLU A 365 4.39 -3.14 -5.21
N GLN A 366 5.52 -3.27 -4.51
CA GLN A 366 6.77 -3.74 -5.12
C GLN A 366 6.67 -5.22 -5.55
N LEU A 367 5.98 -6.06 -4.79
CA LEU A 367 5.74 -7.46 -5.16
C LEU A 367 4.97 -7.55 -6.48
N LYS A 368 3.93 -6.72 -6.68
CA LYS A 368 3.18 -6.69 -7.96
C LYS A 368 4.09 -6.40 -9.16
N VAL A 369 4.98 -5.41 -9.03
CA VAL A 369 5.96 -5.06 -10.08
C VAL A 369 6.95 -6.21 -10.30
N TYR A 370 7.44 -6.82 -9.21
CA TYR A 370 8.36 -7.94 -9.30
C TYR A 370 7.75 -9.15 -10.01
N ARG A 371 6.49 -9.52 -9.71
CA ARG A 371 5.78 -10.60 -10.40
C ARG A 371 5.77 -10.37 -11.92
N GLN A 372 5.44 -9.16 -12.36
CA GLN A 372 5.44 -8.82 -13.78
C GLN A 372 6.85 -8.83 -14.39
N ALA A 373 7.88 -8.41 -13.65
CA ALA A 373 9.26 -8.49 -14.09
C ALA A 373 9.75 -9.94 -14.25
N VAL A 374 9.35 -10.84 -13.35
CA VAL A 374 9.65 -12.28 -13.46
C VAL A 374 9.01 -12.87 -14.71
N LEU A 375 7.72 -12.61 -14.94
CA LEU A 375 7.02 -13.09 -16.14
C LEU A 375 7.64 -12.52 -17.42
N LYS A 376 7.97 -11.22 -17.44
CA LYS A 376 8.65 -10.60 -18.58
C LYS A 376 9.97 -11.31 -18.90
N LYS A 377 10.84 -11.52 -17.90
CA LYS A 377 12.11 -12.23 -18.08
C LYS A 377 11.93 -13.69 -18.50
N ALA A 378 10.85 -14.35 -18.05
CA ALA A 378 10.55 -15.71 -18.45
C ALA A 378 10.30 -15.81 -19.96
N PHE A 379 9.46 -14.92 -20.51
CA PHE A 379 9.07 -14.97 -21.92
C PHE A 379 9.99 -14.19 -22.86
N GLU A 380 10.96 -13.44 -22.33
CA GLU A 380 12.16 -13.00 -23.06
C GLU A 380 13.24 -14.10 -23.11
N GLY A 381 13.04 -15.22 -22.41
CA GLY A 381 13.97 -16.36 -22.36
C GLY A 381 15.22 -16.12 -21.51
N GLU A 382 15.27 -15.03 -20.76
CA GLU A 382 16.34 -14.68 -19.83
C GLU A 382 16.32 -15.55 -18.58
N LEU A 383 15.12 -15.97 -18.15
CA LEU A 383 14.95 -16.71 -16.90
C LEU A 383 15.58 -18.11 -16.94
N THR A 384 15.54 -18.78 -18.09
CA THR A 384 16.13 -20.12 -18.32
C THR A 384 17.40 -20.08 -19.15
N LYS A 385 18.00 -18.90 -19.42
CA LYS A 385 19.18 -18.77 -20.28
C LYS A 385 20.32 -19.72 -19.89
N LYS A 386 20.73 -19.71 -18.62
CA LYS A 386 21.78 -20.61 -18.11
C LYS A 386 21.37 -22.08 -18.20
N TRP A 387 20.13 -22.40 -17.87
CA TRP A 387 19.62 -23.76 -17.97
C TRP A 387 19.70 -24.27 -19.42
N ARG A 388 19.34 -23.42 -20.39
CA ARG A 388 19.38 -23.70 -21.83
C ARG A 388 20.80 -23.95 -22.33
N GLU A 389 21.77 -23.16 -21.88
CA GLU A 389 23.20 -23.31 -22.23
C GLU A 389 23.80 -24.66 -21.81
N HIS A 390 23.23 -25.32 -20.80
CA HIS A 390 23.68 -26.63 -20.33
C HIS A 390 22.96 -27.82 -21.00
N GLN A 391 22.01 -27.58 -21.91
CA GLN A 391 21.32 -28.65 -22.62
C GLN A 391 22.07 -29.02 -23.89
N THR A 392 22.37 -30.31 -24.08
CA THR A 392 23.09 -30.81 -25.25
C THR A 392 22.18 -31.19 -26.41
N ASP A 393 20.94 -31.60 -26.13
CA ASP A 393 19.97 -32.09 -27.13
C ASP A 393 18.56 -31.56 -26.83
N LEU A 394 18.38 -30.24 -26.98
CA LEU A 394 17.11 -29.57 -26.71
C LEU A 394 16.28 -29.46 -28.00
N PRO A 395 15.10 -30.07 -28.12
CA PRO A 395 14.27 -29.98 -29.33
C PRO A 395 13.98 -28.53 -29.75
N ASP A 396 13.84 -28.29 -31.05
CA ASP A 396 13.38 -26.99 -31.55
C ASP A 396 11.88 -26.80 -31.33
N ALA A 397 11.43 -25.55 -31.18
CA ALA A 397 10.01 -25.26 -31.09
C ALA A 397 9.20 -25.75 -32.32
N GLY A 398 9.81 -25.77 -33.52
CA GLY A 398 9.20 -26.34 -34.71
C GLY A 398 8.97 -27.86 -34.60
N GLU A 399 9.89 -28.60 -33.98
CA GLU A 399 9.72 -30.04 -33.75
C GLU A 399 8.55 -30.31 -32.81
N LEU A 400 8.42 -29.51 -31.74
CA LEU A 400 7.29 -29.61 -30.82
C LEU A 400 5.95 -29.38 -31.52
N LEU A 401 5.84 -28.31 -32.32
CA LEU A 401 4.61 -27.98 -33.02
C LEU A 401 4.25 -29.05 -34.08
N GLU A 402 5.25 -29.63 -34.74
CA GLU A 402 5.02 -30.73 -35.68
C GLU A 402 4.58 -32.01 -34.98
N GLN A 403 5.12 -32.30 -33.78
CA GLN A 403 4.66 -33.42 -32.95
C GLN A 403 3.17 -33.24 -32.57
N ILE A 404 2.81 -32.06 -32.07
CA ILE A 404 1.41 -31.72 -31.72
C ILE A 404 0.51 -31.87 -32.94
N ARG A 405 0.96 -31.42 -34.11
CA ARG A 405 0.19 -31.53 -35.35
C ARG A 405 -0.07 -32.99 -35.73
N LYS A 406 0.95 -33.85 -35.69
CA LYS A 406 0.81 -35.27 -36.04
C LYS A 406 -0.16 -36.00 -35.11
N GLU A 407 -0.06 -35.77 -33.81
CA GLU A 407 -0.97 -36.36 -32.82
C GLU A 407 -2.42 -35.93 -33.08
N ARG A 408 -2.65 -34.65 -33.40
CA ARG A 408 -3.98 -34.17 -33.79
C ARG A 408 -4.52 -34.86 -35.05
N GLU A 409 -3.68 -35.01 -36.07
CA GLU A 409 -4.06 -35.70 -37.31
C GLU A 409 -4.38 -37.19 -37.07
N GLU A 410 -3.74 -37.83 -36.10
CA GLU A 410 -4.04 -39.20 -35.65
C GLU A 410 -5.36 -39.25 -34.86
N ASP A 411 -5.56 -38.35 -33.91
CA ASP A 411 -6.80 -38.25 -33.13
C ASP A 411 -8.03 -37.91 -34.00
N GLU A 412 -7.86 -37.09 -35.05
CA GLU A 412 -8.90 -36.85 -36.06
C GLU A 412 -9.31 -38.16 -36.77
N LYS A 413 -8.33 -38.99 -37.14
CA LYS A 413 -8.58 -40.28 -37.81
C LYS A 413 -9.29 -41.27 -36.89
N VAL A 414 -8.94 -41.29 -35.60
CA VAL A 414 -9.52 -42.20 -34.61
C VAL A 414 -10.93 -41.74 -34.18
N SER A 415 -11.11 -40.45 -33.89
CA SER A 415 -12.36 -39.92 -33.33
C SER A 415 -13.40 -39.51 -34.38
N GLY A 416 -12.98 -39.30 -35.64
CA GLY A 416 -13.83 -38.76 -36.71
C GLY A 416 -14.22 -37.28 -36.54
N LYS A 417 -13.78 -36.61 -35.47
CA LYS A 417 -13.98 -35.17 -35.26
C LYS A 417 -12.85 -34.39 -35.94
N LYS A 418 -13.19 -33.51 -36.89
CA LYS A 418 -12.23 -32.55 -37.45
C LYS A 418 -11.83 -31.52 -36.40
N LEU A 419 -10.55 -31.42 -36.08
CA LEU A 419 -9.98 -30.29 -35.35
C LEU A 419 -9.82 -29.09 -36.29
N SER A 420 -9.78 -27.89 -35.70
CA SER A 420 -9.63 -26.67 -36.49
C SER A 420 -8.22 -26.56 -37.04
N LYS A 421 -8.07 -26.47 -38.36
CA LYS A 421 -6.78 -26.15 -39.00
C LYS A 421 -6.34 -24.75 -38.57
N VAL A 422 -5.21 -24.68 -37.89
CA VAL A 422 -4.56 -23.41 -37.53
C VAL A 422 -3.49 -23.11 -38.58
N LYS A 423 -3.48 -21.88 -39.10
CA LYS A 423 -2.45 -21.42 -40.03
C LYS A 423 -1.31 -20.86 -39.21
N SER A 424 -0.07 -21.23 -39.55
CA SER A 424 1.09 -20.57 -38.96
C SER A 424 1.12 -19.08 -39.35
N PRO A 425 1.64 -18.19 -38.48
CA PRO A 425 1.74 -16.76 -38.78
C PRO A 425 2.53 -16.49 -40.08
N ALA A 426 2.16 -15.44 -40.81
CA ALA A 426 2.93 -14.99 -41.96
C ALA A 426 4.22 -14.26 -41.51
N ASP A 427 5.31 -14.39 -42.29
CA ASP A 427 6.63 -13.81 -41.94
C ASP A 427 6.61 -12.29 -41.70
N THR A 428 5.67 -11.57 -42.33
CA THR A 428 5.46 -10.14 -42.14
C THR A 428 4.91 -9.78 -40.76
N GLU A 429 4.10 -10.66 -40.14
CA GLU A 429 3.51 -10.45 -38.81
C GLU A 429 4.48 -10.75 -37.66
N LEU A 430 5.62 -11.37 -37.98
CA LEU A 430 6.68 -11.76 -37.06
C LEU A 430 7.74 -10.65 -36.89
N ALA A 431 7.86 -9.74 -37.85
CA ALA A 431 8.90 -8.69 -37.87
C ALA A 431 8.75 -7.63 -36.76
N GLU A 432 7.52 -7.41 -36.27
CA GLU A 432 7.22 -6.43 -35.21
C GLU A 432 7.35 -7.03 -33.79
N LEU A 433 7.63 -8.33 -33.67
CA LEU A 433 7.72 -9.02 -32.39
C LEU A 433 9.13 -8.98 -31.80
N PRO A 434 9.28 -9.04 -30.47
CA PRO A 434 10.58 -9.15 -29.82
C PRO A 434 11.40 -10.35 -30.34
N LYS A 435 12.71 -10.16 -30.41
CA LYS A 435 13.64 -11.26 -30.72
C LYS A 435 13.58 -12.31 -29.61
N LEU A 436 13.41 -13.57 -30.01
CA LEU A 436 13.40 -14.72 -29.10
C LEU A 436 14.78 -15.39 -29.04
N PRO A 437 15.04 -16.19 -28.00
CA PRO A 437 16.22 -17.05 -27.95
C PRO A 437 16.31 -18.01 -29.15
N THR A 438 17.51 -18.51 -29.40
CA THR A 438 17.71 -19.61 -30.35
C THR A 438 16.84 -20.80 -29.96
N ARG A 439 16.26 -21.47 -30.96
CA ARG A 439 15.31 -22.60 -30.85
C ARG A 439 13.89 -22.26 -30.38
N TRP A 440 13.61 -20.98 -30.15
CA TRP A 440 12.25 -20.51 -29.88
C TRP A 440 11.65 -19.95 -31.16
N ARG A 441 10.31 -20.00 -31.26
CA ARG A 441 9.57 -19.36 -32.33
C ARG A 441 8.29 -18.73 -31.82
N TRP A 442 7.86 -17.67 -32.47
CA TRP A 442 6.49 -17.19 -32.31
C TRP A 442 5.53 -18.14 -33.01
N ALA A 443 4.40 -18.42 -32.37
CA ALA A 443 3.32 -19.25 -32.86
C ALA A 443 1.96 -18.63 -32.48
N GLU A 444 0.88 -19.10 -33.11
CA GLU A 444 -0.46 -18.81 -32.65
C GLU A 444 -0.86 -19.75 -31.50
N LEU A 445 -1.54 -19.25 -30.47
CA LEU A 445 -2.00 -20.06 -29.34
C LEU A 445 -2.88 -21.24 -29.79
N GLY A 446 -3.60 -21.09 -30.92
CA GLY A 446 -4.37 -22.16 -31.55
C GLY A 446 -3.53 -23.38 -31.91
N GLU A 447 -2.24 -23.23 -32.21
CA GLU A 447 -1.35 -24.35 -32.56
C GLU A 447 -1.16 -25.31 -31.38
N VAL A 448 -1.43 -24.85 -30.14
CA VAL A 448 -1.33 -25.67 -28.91
C VAL A 448 -2.68 -25.89 -28.20
N ILE A 449 -3.78 -25.32 -28.70
CA ILE A 449 -5.16 -25.54 -28.19
C ILE A 449 -5.86 -26.66 -28.99
N ASP A 450 -6.35 -27.69 -28.31
CA ASP A 450 -7.12 -28.77 -28.94
C ASP A 450 -8.61 -28.44 -29.00
N ASN A 451 -9.16 -27.81 -27.95
CA ASN A 451 -10.58 -27.47 -27.90
C ASN A 451 -10.85 -26.20 -27.06
N ILE A 452 -11.92 -25.47 -27.41
CA ILE A 452 -12.46 -24.36 -26.61
C ILE A 452 -13.95 -24.58 -26.41
N GLN A 453 -14.35 -24.86 -25.17
CA GLN A 453 -15.74 -25.06 -24.80
C GLN A 453 -16.32 -23.80 -24.16
N ALA A 454 -17.44 -23.30 -24.70
CA ALA A 454 -18.21 -22.23 -24.09
C ALA A 454 -19.35 -22.80 -23.25
N GLY A 455 -19.63 -22.19 -22.10
CA GLY A 455 -20.79 -22.51 -21.28
C GLY A 455 -22.11 -21.95 -21.82
N LYS A 456 -23.13 -21.94 -20.96
CA LYS A 456 -24.47 -21.42 -21.29
C LYS A 456 -24.85 -20.24 -20.40
N SER A 457 -25.73 -19.37 -20.90
CA SER A 457 -26.42 -18.37 -20.08
C SER A 457 -27.77 -18.94 -19.64
N ILE A 458 -28.00 -18.98 -18.33
CA ILE A 458 -29.27 -19.44 -17.72
C ILE A 458 -29.72 -18.45 -16.64
N LYS A 459 -31.02 -18.47 -16.34
CA LYS A 459 -31.57 -17.71 -15.20
C LYS A 459 -31.25 -18.47 -13.91
N CYS A 460 -30.78 -17.73 -12.90
CA CYS A 460 -30.33 -18.29 -11.62
C CYS A 460 -30.72 -17.39 -10.45
N ASN A 461 -30.65 -17.95 -9.24
CA ASN A 461 -30.70 -17.17 -8.00
C ASN A 461 -29.34 -16.49 -7.77
N GLU A 462 -29.34 -15.20 -7.42
CA GLU A 462 -28.12 -14.39 -7.23
C GLU A 462 -27.44 -14.66 -5.88
N ARG A 463 -27.27 -15.93 -5.54
CA ARG A 463 -26.47 -16.42 -4.42
C ARG A 463 -25.64 -17.63 -4.83
N PRO A 464 -24.52 -17.94 -4.17
CA PRO A 464 -23.77 -19.16 -4.40
C PRO A 464 -24.58 -20.41 -3.98
N PRO A 465 -24.36 -21.58 -4.61
CA PRO A 465 -25.05 -22.81 -4.26
C PRO A 465 -24.56 -23.36 -2.92
N GLU A 466 -25.47 -23.97 -2.17
CA GLU A 466 -25.18 -24.78 -0.97
C GLU A 466 -24.69 -26.18 -1.38
N SER A 467 -24.27 -27.01 -0.41
CA SER A 467 -23.52 -28.25 -0.66
C SER A 467 -24.21 -29.25 -1.62
N ASN A 468 -25.54 -29.27 -1.67
CA ASN A 468 -26.31 -30.19 -2.52
C ASN A 468 -26.83 -29.54 -3.81
N GLU A 469 -26.65 -28.23 -3.97
CA GLU A 469 -27.21 -27.47 -5.07
C GLU A 469 -26.24 -27.41 -6.26
N LEU A 470 -26.81 -27.21 -7.44
CA LEU A 470 -26.07 -27.00 -8.68
C LEU A 470 -25.93 -25.51 -8.95
N GLY A 471 -24.79 -25.10 -9.50
CA GLY A 471 -24.54 -23.71 -9.80
C GLY A 471 -23.86 -23.46 -11.14
N ILE A 472 -23.82 -22.18 -11.47
CA ILE A 472 -23.14 -21.64 -12.64
C ILE A 472 -22.17 -20.55 -12.19
N VAL A 473 -21.01 -20.48 -12.81
CA VAL A 473 -20.00 -19.49 -12.45
C VAL A 473 -20.31 -18.08 -13.00
N LYS A 474 -20.04 -17.05 -12.20
CA LYS A 474 -20.03 -15.65 -12.66
C LYS A 474 -18.73 -15.36 -13.39
N VAL A 475 -18.69 -14.27 -14.15
CA VAL A 475 -17.44 -13.77 -14.74
C VAL A 475 -16.36 -13.51 -13.68
N SER A 476 -16.75 -13.05 -12.49
CA SER A 476 -15.88 -12.77 -11.35
C SER A 476 -15.23 -14.02 -10.73
N SER A 477 -15.69 -15.23 -11.06
CA SER A 477 -15.04 -16.48 -10.66
C SER A 477 -13.66 -16.67 -11.30
N VAL A 478 -13.44 -16.02 -12.46
CA VAL A 478 -12.20 -16.06 -13.22
C VAL A 478 -11.64 -14.64 -13.30
N SER A 479 -10.79 -14.30 -12.34
CA SER A 479 -10.02 -13.07 -12.30
C SER A 479 -8.51 -13.37 -12.40
N TRP A 480 -7.66 -12.35 -12.45
CA TRP A 480 -6.20 -12.52 -12.41
C TRP A 480 -5.75 -12.98 -11.02
N GLY A 481 -5.94 -14.26 -10.72
CA GLY A 481 -5.69 -14.85 -9.40
C GLY A 481 -6.00 -16.34 -9.38
N GLU A 482 -6.81 -16.76 -8.42
CA GLU A 482 -7.29 -18.14 -8.33
C GLU A 482 -8.77 -18.22 -8.71
N PHE A 483 -9.19 -19.43 -9.13
CA PHE A 483 -10.61 -19.70 -9.35
C PHE A 483 -11.40 -19.53 -8.05
N ASN A 484 -12.45 -18.72 -8.07
CA ASN A 484 -13.29 -18.48 -6.89
C ASN A 484 -14.67 -19.10 -7.06
N GLU A 485 -14.89 -20.27 -6.45
CA GLU A 485 -16.17 -20.99 -6.49
C GLU A 485 -17.31 -20.25 -5.76
N LYS A 486 -17.01 -19.26 -4.91
CA LYS A 486 -18.02 -18.41 -4.25
C LYS A 486 -18.61 -17.38 -5.21
N GLU A 487 -17.92 -17.04 -6.29
CA GLU A 487 -18.44 -16.15 -7.34
C GLU A 487 -19.31 -16.94 -8.33
N SER A 488 -20.38 -17.52 -7.80
CA SER A 488 -21.31 -18.39 -8.53
C SER A 488 -22.77 -18.03 -8.21
N LYS A 489 -23.67 -18.56 -9.02
CA LYS A 489 -25.12 -18.43 -8.88
C LYS A 489 -25.75 -19.81 -8.78
N THR A 490 -26.80 -19.98 -7.98
CA THR A 490 -27.54 -21.23 -7.86
C THR A 490 -28.51 -21.41 -9.02
N CYS A 491 -28.49 -22.57 -9.67
CA CYS A 491 -29.46 -22.95 -10.69
C CYS A 491 -30.86 -23.10 -10.06
N PHE A 492 -31.93 -22.70 -10.78
CA PHE A 492 -33.29 -22.84 -10.26
C PHE A 492 -33.80 -24.29 -10.22
N SER A 493 -33.26 -25.15 -11.09
CA SER A 493 -33.61 -26.56 -11.16
C SER A 493 -32.46 -27.38 -11.74
N GLU A 494 -32.52 -28.70 -11.60
CA GLU A 494 -31.49 -29.60 -12.13
C GLU A 494 -31.52 -29.65 -13.67
N GLU A 495 -32.68 -29.48 -14.30
CA GLU A 495 -32.80 -29.49 -15.76
C GLU A 495 -32.11 -28.29 -16.42
N ALA A 496 -31.92 -27.20 -15.68
CA ALA A 496 -31.17 -26.04 -16.16
C ALA A 496 -29.65 -26.28 -16.17
N PHE A 497 -29.17 -27.28 -15.41
CA PHE A 497 -27.76 -27.63 -15.33
C PHE A 497 -27.39 -28.58 -16.47
N ASN A 498 -26.30 -28.27 -17.18
CA ASN A 498 -25.76 -29.15 -18.20
C ASN A 498 -24.45 -29.79 -17.71
N ALA A 499 -24.47 -31.11 -17.52
CA ALA A 499 -23.31 -31.88 -17.11
C ALA A 499 -22.14 -31.78 -18.09
N ASP A 500 -22.39 -31.52 -19.38
CA ASP A 500 -21.32 -31.35 -20.37
C ASP A 500 -20.40 -30.15 -20.11
N TYR A 501 -20.87 -29.16 -19.34
CA TYR A 501 -20.14 -27.93 -19.02
C TYR A 501 -19.64 -27.88 -17.58
N ILE A 502 -19.65 -29.01 -16.87
CA ILE A 502 -19.20 -29.05 -15.49
C ILE A 502 -17.70 -28.76 -15.41
N ILE A 503 -17.33 -27.95 -14.41
CA ILE A 503 -15.96 -27.54 -14.15
C ILE A 503 -15.30 -28.56 -13.22
N HIS A 504 -14.10 -28.98 -13.58
CA HIS A 504 -13.30 -29.92 -12.81
C HIS A 504 -11.99 -29.29 -12.32
N LYS A 505 -11.36 -29.98 -11.38
CA LYS A 505 -9.97 -29.69 -11.01
C LYS A 505 -9.07 -29.84 -12.24
N ASN A 506 -8.10 -28.94 -12.36
CA ASN A 506 -7.16 -28.77 -13.47
C ASN A 506 -7.74 -28.17 -14.76
N ASP A 507 -9.03 -27.82 -14.82
CA ASP A 507 -9.57 -27.09 -15.96
C ASP A 507 -8.89 -25.72 -16.10
N PHE A 508 -8.48 -25.40 -17.33
CA PHE A 508 -8.01 -24.06 -17.68
C PHE A 508 -9.20 -23.20 -18.09
N LEU A 509 -9.52 -22.20 -17.28
CA LEU A 509 -10.65 -21.31 -17.51
C LEU A 509 -10.17 -19.95 -18.01
N PHE A 510 -10.90 -19.38 -18.97
CA PHE A 510 -10.59 -18.12 -19.62
C PHE A 510 -11.84 -17.24 -19.70
N SER A 511 -11.77 -16.02 -19.16
CA SER A 511 -12.86 -15.05 -19.18
C SER A 511 -12.93 -14.34 -20.52
N ARG A 512 -13.96 -14.60 -21.31
CA ARG A 512 -14.08 -14.01 -22.65
C ARG A 512 -14.67 -12.61 -22.65
N ALA A 513 -15.30 -12.16 -21.57
CA ALA A 513 -16.01 -10.88 -21.53
C ALA A 513 -15.96 -10.21 -20.16
N ASN A 514 -15.31 -9.05 -20.07
CA ASN A 514 -15.18 -8.25 -18.83
C ASN A 514 -14.70 -6.82 -19.16
N THR A 515 -14.31 -6.01 -18.18
CA THR A 515 -13.59 -4.74 -18.42
C THR A 515 -12.30 -4.97 -19.21
N ILE A 516 -11.71 -3.92 -19.79
CA ILE A 516 -10.46 -4.06 -20.57
C ILE A 516 -9.32 -4.69 -19.76
N GLU A 517 -9.24 -4.43 -18.45
CA GLU A 517 -8.21 -4.97 -17.57
C GLU A 517 -8.40 -6.44 -17.24
N LEU A 518 -9.64 -6.93 -17.30
CA LEU A 518 -10.03 -8.29 -16.87
C LEU A 518 -10.46 -9.21 -18.03
N VAL A 519 -10.70 -8.68 -19.22
CA VAL A 519 -10.97 -9.51 -20.40
C VAL A 519 -9.74 -10.37 -20.68
N GLY A 520 -9.97 -11.67 -20.87
CA GLY A 520 -8.95 -12.70 -20.99
C GLY A 520 -8.25 -13.09 -19.70
N ALA A 521 -8.78 -12.69 -18.54
CA ALA A 521 -8.38 -13.27 -17.26
C ALA A 521 -8.47 -14.80 -17.34
N CYS A 522 -7.41 -15.48 -16.92
CA CYS A 522 -7.34 -16.94 -16.98
C CYS A 522 -6.79 -17.55 -15.69
N VAL A 523 -7.30 -18.73 -15.34
CA VAL A 523 -6.96 -19.49 -14.12
C VAL A 523 -6.91 -20.97 -14.42
N ILE A 524 -6.19 -21.73 -13.58
CA ILE A 524 -6.30 -23.19 -13.51
C ILE A 524 -7.03 -23.54 -12.21
N VAL A 525 -8.05 -24.38 -12.28
CA VAL A 525 -8.86 -24.77 -11.12
C VAL A 525 -8.04 -25.69 -10.22
N LYS A 526 -7.49 -25.16 -9.12
CA LYS A 526 -6.70 -25.95 -8.14
C LYS A 526 -7.58 -26.86 -7.28
N SER A 527 -8.75 -26.37 -6.88
CA SER A 527 -9.73 -27.08 -6.06
C SER A 527 -11.13 -26.59 -6.38
N ILE A 528 -12.10 -27.49 -6.32
CA ILE A 528 -13.52 -27.18 -6.45
C ILE A 528 -14.31 -28.16 -5.59
N ASN A 529 -15.17 -27.64 -4.72
CA ASN A 529 -16.02 -28.44 -3.83
C ASN A 529 -17.49 -28.38 -4.27
N LYS A 530 -17.86 -27.33 -5.01
CA LYS A 530 -19.22 -27.11 -5.51
C LYS A 530 -19.39 -27.70 -6.91
N ARG A 531 -20.59 -28.20 -7.23
CA ARG A 531 -20.93 -28.63 -8.60
C ARG A 531 -21.30 -27.43 -9.45
N LEU A 532 -20.30 -26.89 -10.15
CA LEU A 532 -20.43 -25.67 -10.95
C LEU A 532 -20.24 -25.96 -12.43
N MET A 533 -21.06 -25.35 -13.28
CA MET A 533 -20.88 -25.36 -14.73
C MET A 533 -20.42 -24.00 -15.28
N LEU A 534 -19.82 -24.03 -16.47
CA LEU A 534 -19.40 -22.84 -17.22
C LEU A 534 -20.60 -21.94 -17.54
N SER A 535 -20.40 -20.63 -17.43
CA SER A 535 -21.29 -19.65 -18.07
C SER A 535 -20.86 -19.34 -19.50
N ASP A 536 -21.73 -18.69 -20.27
CA ASP A 536 -21.43 -18.18 -21.62
C ASP A 536 -20.21 -17.24 -21.66
N LYS A 537 -19.87 -16.61 -20.53
CA LYS A 537 -18.73 -15.68 -20.38
C LYS A 537 -17.42 -16.35 -19.96
N ILE A 538 -17.44 -17.63 -19.60
CA ILE A 538 -16.24 -18.39 -19.23
C ILE A 538 -16.04 -19.51 -20.25
N LEU A 539 -14.83 -19.59 -20.78
CA LEU A 539 -14.41 -20.64 -21.70
C LEU A 539 -13.52 -21.63 -20.96
N LYS A 540 -13.71 -22.92 -21.21
CA LYS A 540 -12.71 -23.94 -20.89
C LYS A 540 -11.83 -24.16 -22.11
N ILE A 541 -10.51 -24.11 -21.93
CA ILE A 541 -9.53 -24.32 -22.99
C ILE A 541 -8.79 -25.62 -22.70
N ASP A 542 -8.87 -26.57 -23.62
CA ASP A 542 -8.12 -27.81 -23.56
C ASP A 542 -6.87 -27.65 -24.44
N PHE A 543 -5.69 -27.86 -23.86
CA PHE A 543 -4.40 -27.78 -24.56
C PHE A 543 -3.88 -29.18 -24.89
N SER A 544 -3.00 -29.25 -25.89
CA SER A 544 -2.28 -30.48 -26.23
C SER A 544 -1.51 -31.04 -25.03
N GLN A 545 -1.46 -32.37 -24.92
CA GLN A 545 -0.68 -33.08 -23.90
C GLN A 545 0.82 -32.80 -24.00
N ASN A 546 1.31 -32.42 -25.18
CA ASN A 546 2.69 -31.99 -25.39
C ASN A 546 2.93 -30.51 -25.09
N HIS A 547 1.96 -29.81 -24.51
CA HIS A 547 2.10 -28.42 -24.13
C HIS A 547 1.87 -28.23 -22.63
N ASN A 548 2.70 -27.42 -21.97
CA ASN A 548 2.52 -27.17 -20.55
C ASN A 548 1.45 -26.08 -20.33
N ILE A 549 0.31 -26.44 -19.74
CA ILE A 549 -0.80 -25.50 -19.48
C ILE A 549 -0.40 -24.32 -18.59
N PHE A 550 0.53 -24.50 -17.64
CA PHE A 550 1.01 -23.44 -16.77
C PHE A 550 1.88 -22.44 -17.54
N TYR A 551 2.56 -22.88 -18.60
CA TYR A 551 3.30 -21.98 -19.49
C TYR A 551 2.35 -20.99 -20.16
N SER A 552 1.22 -21.47 -20.71
CA SER A 552 0.16 -20.62 -21.24
C SER A 552 -0.45 -19.71 -20.17
N LEU A 553 -0.72 -20.25 -18.97
CA LEU A 553 -1.26 -19.47 -17.85
C LEU A 553 -0.38 -18.25 -17.54
N TYR A 554 0.92 -18.48 -17.39
CA TYR A 554 1.87 -17.44 -17.06
C TYR A 554 2.12 -16.47 -18.20
N TYR A 555 2.11 -16.94 -19.45
CA TYR A 555 2.27 -16.08 -20.61
C TYR A 555 1.11 -15.10 -20.75
N LEU A 556 -0.13 -15.60 -20.67
CA LEU A 556 -1.34 -14.77 -20.79
C LEU A 556 -1.47 -13.74 -19.66
N ARG A 557 -0.86 -14.02 -18.50
CA ARG A 557 -0.74 -13.11 -17.35
C ARG A 557 0.42 -12.11 -17.44
N SER A 558 1.37 -12.34 -18.34
CA SER A 558 2.52 -11.46 -18.54
C SER A 558 2.10 -10.18 -19.27
N VAL A 559 2.96 -9.16 -19.22
CA VAL A 559 2.78 -7.93 -20.01
C VAL A 559 2.67 -8.17 -21.51
N PHE A 560 3.23 -9.26 -22.04
CA PHE A 560 3.15 -9.60 -23.47
C PHE A 560 1.79 -10.18 -23.82
N GLY A 561 1.39 -11.26 -23.12
CA GLY A 561 0.09 -11.88 -23.34
C GLY A 561 -1.08 -10.92 -23.07
N ARG A 562 -0.94 -10.02 -22.09
CA ARG A 562 -1.93 -8.97 -21.84
C ARG A 562 -2.11 -8.03 -23.02
N LYS A 563 -1.02 -7.56 -23.62
CA LYS A 563 -1.09 -6.68 -24.80
C LYS A 563 -1.77 -7.35 -25.98
N GLU A 564 -1.48 -8.64 -26.21
CA GLU A 564 -2.13 -9.41 -27.28
C GLU A 564 -3.64 -9.58 -27.04
N ILE A 565 -4.04 -9.90 -25.80
CA ILE A 565 -5.46 -10.02 -25.45
C ILE A 565 -6.17 -8.67 -25.63
N GLU A 566 -5.57 -7.56 -25.17
CA GLU A 566 -6.14 -6.22 -25.27
C GLU A 566 -6.30 -5.76 -26.72
N SER A 567 -5.30 -6.03 -27.57
CA SER A 567 -5.32 -5.65 -28.99
C SER A 567 -6.36 -6.46 -29.79
N LEU A 568 -6.58 -7.72 -29.40
CA LEU A 568 -7.55 -8.61 -30.02
C LEU A 568 -8.97 -8.45 -29.45
N ALA A 569 -9.15 -7.86 -28.28
CA ALA A 569 -10.46 -7.64 -27.68
C ALA A 569 -11.27 -6.55 -28.41
N THR A 570 -12.58 -6.77 -28.56
CA THR A 570 -13.53 -5.83 -29.17
C THR A 570 -14.59 -5.36 -28.19
N GLY A 571 -15.37 -4.37 -28.59
CA GLY A 571 -16.46 -3.81 -27.79
C GLY A 571 -16.31 -2.30 -27.62
N ASN A 572 -17.40 -1.57 -27.80
CA ASN A 572 -17.42 -0.09 -27.77
C ASN A 572 -17.69 0.49 -26.37
N GLN A 573 -17.98 -0.36 -25.38
CA GLN A 573 -18.20 0.04 -23.99
C GLN A 573 -16.99 -0.35 -23.14
N GLU A 574 -16.43 0.61 -22.39
CA GLU A 574 -15.25 0.37 -21.54
C GLU A 574 -15.48 -0.70 -20.47
N SER A 575 -16.72 -0.82 -19.98
CA SER A 575 -17.10 -1.79 -18.95
C SER A 575 -17.29 -3.23 -19.46
N MET A 576 -17.28 -3.46 -20.79
CA MET A 576 -17.59 -4.77 -21.37
C MET A 576 -16.90 -4.98 -22.72
N ARG A 577 -15.63 -5.36 -22.66
CA ARG A 577 -14.85 -5.91 -23.78
C ARG A 577 -15.13 -7.39 -23.93
N ASN A 578 -14.99 -7.91 -25.15
CA ASN A 578 -15.15 -9.33 -25.48
C ASN A 578 -14.01 -9.82 -26.38
N ILE A 579 -13.60 -11.06 -26.23
CA ILE A 579 -12.67 -11.73 -27.15
C ILE A 579 -13.29 -13.05 -27.62
N GLY A 580 -13.44 -13.19 -28.95
CA GLY A 580 -13.99 -14.39 -29.58
C GLY A 580 -13.00 -15.53 -29.64
N GLN A 581 -13.49 -16.78 -29.76
CA GLN A 581 -12.64 -17.98 -29.79
C GLN A 581 -11.59 -17.94 -30.92
N ASP A 582 -11.97 -17.50 -32.13
CA ASP A 582 -11.04 -17.36 -33.26
C ASP A 582 -9.96 -16.32 -33.03
N ARG A 583 -10.19 -15.36 -32.12
CA ARG A 583 -9.20 -14.35 -31.74
C ARG A 583 -8.31 -14.87 -30.63
N ILE A 584 -8.85 -15.63 -29.67
CA ILE A 584 -8.05 -16.34 -28.66
C ILE A 584 -7.02 -17.25 -29.34
N LYS A 585 -7.43 -17.99 -30.37
CA LYS A 585 -6.52 -18.84 -31.16
C LYS A 585 -5.39 -18.04 -31.82
N ARG A 586 -5.63 -16.78 -32.19
CA ARG A 586 -4.64 -15.90 -32.84
C ARG A 586 -3.71 -15.16 -31.88
N ILE A 587 -3.86 -15.33 -30.57
CA ILE A 587 -2.92 -14.74 -29.61
C ILE A 587 -1.53 -15.26 -29.93
N LYS A 588 -0.58 -14.36 -30.18
CA LYS A 588 0.81 -14.74 -30.45
C LYS A 588 1.46 -15.16 -29.14
N ILE A 589 2.14 -16.30 -29.13
CA ILE A 589 2.82 -16.88 -27.98
C ILE A 589 4.22 -17.34 -28.39
N PRO A 590 5.28 -17.09 -27.58
CA PRO A 590 6.58 -17.67 -27.84
C PRO A 590 6.55 -19.14 -27.44
N ILE A 591 6.87 -20.03 -28.37
CA ILE A 591 6.95 -21.47 -28.13
C ILE A 591 8.42 -21.88 -28.08
N CYS A 592 8.72 -22.74 -27.10
CA CYS A 592 9.96 -23.47 -26.92
C CYS A 592 9.62 -24.95 -26.66
N SER A 593 10.64 -25.80 -26.58
CA SER A 593 10.44 -27.23 -26.30
C SER A 593 9.68 -27.48 -25.00
N LEU A 594 8.96 -28.60 -24.92
CA LEU A 594 8.21 -28.96 -23.71
C LEU A 594 9.11 -29.06 -22.46
N LEU A 595 10.35 -29.50 -22.63
CA LEU A 595 11.35 -29.53 -21.55
C LEU A 595 11.66 -28.13 -21.03
N GLU A 596 11.87 -27.17 -21.93
CA GLU A 596 12.13 -25.79 -21.53
C GLU A 596 10.89 -25.11 -20.94
N GLN A 597 9.69 -25.36 -21.47
CA GLN A 597 8.44 -24.87 -20.88
C GLN A 597 8.30 -25.31 -19.41
N LYS A 598 8.61 -26.58 -19.11
CA LYS A 598 8.63 -27.12 -17.74
C LYS A 598 9.67 -26.40 -16.87
N ALA A 599 10.88 -26.18 -17.37
CA ALA A 599 11.92 -25.44 -16.65
C ALA A 599 11.52 -23.98 -16.37
N ILE A 600 10.91 -23.29 -17.34
CA ILE A 600 10.39 -21.93 -17.18
C ILE A 600 9.32 -21.89 -16.10
N VAL A 601 8.33 -22.79 -16.17
CA VAL A 601 7.25 -22.86 -15.17
C VAL A 601 7.81 -23.10 -13.78
N GLN A 602 8.75 -24.05 -13.62
CA GLN A 602 9.39 -24.32 -12.34
C GLN A 602 10.09 -23.07 -11.78
N GLU A 603 10.77 -22.32 -12.63
CA GLU A 603 11.55 -21.15 -12.23
C GLU A 603 10.67 -19.93 -11.89
N ILE A 604 9.50 -19.82 -12.55
CA ILE A 604 8.42 -18.89 -12.19
C ILE A 604 7.82 -19.27 -10.83
N GLU A 605 7.36 -20.52 -10.67
CA GLU A 605 6.72 -21.01 -9.44
C GLU A 605 7.64 -20.86 -8.22
N THR A 606 8.94 -21.17 -8.38
CA THR A 606 9.94 -21.02 -7.32
C THR A 606 10.06 -19.57 -6.85
N ARG A 607 9.94 -18.57 -7.75
CA ARG A 607 9.98 -17.15 -7.37
C ARG A 607 8.65 -16.62 -6.87
N LEU A 608 7.55 -17.03 -7.50
CA LEU A 608 6.21 -16.52 -7.16
C LEU A 608 5.73 -17.09 -5.83
N SER A 609 6.05 -18.34 -5.49
CA SER A 609 5.74 -18.90 -4.16
C SER A 609 6.38 -18.12 -3.00
N VAL A 610 7.61 -17.61 -3.19
CA VAL A 610 8.25 -16.70 -2.22
C VAL A 610 7.46 -15.39 -2.10
N CYS A 611 6.96 -14.86 -3.22
CA CYS A 611 6.14 -13.65 -3.20
C CYS A 611 4.81 -13.88 -2.47
N ASP A 612 4.16 -15.02 -2.73
CA ASP A 612 2.90 -15.40 -2.09
C ASP A 612 3.08 -15.50 -0.57
N LYS A 613 4.19 -16.11 -0.11
CA LYS A 613 4.49 -16.20 1.32
C LYS A 613 4.69 -14.82 1.97
N ILE A 614 5.44 -13.94 1.32
CA ILE A 614 5.66 -12.57 1.82
C ILE A 614 4.34 -11.80 1.86
N GLU A 615 3.48 -11.95 0.85
CA GLU A 615 2.19 -11.27 0.78
C GLU A 615 1.26 -11.72 1.92
N GLN A 616 1.24 -13.03 2.23
CA GLN A 616 0.50 -13.58 3.37
C GLN A 616 1.03 -13.04 4.72
N ASP A 617 2.36 -12.95 4.88
CA ASP A 617 2.97 -12.44 6.10
C ASP A 617 2.66 -10.93 6.28
N ILE A 618 2.65 -10.17 5.18
CA ILE A 618 2.22 -8.76 5.20
C ILE A 618 0.77 -8.63 5.62
N GLU A 619 -0.14 -9.42 5.04
CA GLU A 619 -1.57 -9.39 5.36
C GLU A 619 -1.81 -9.71 6.85
N THR A 620 -1.18 -10.76 7.35
CA THR A 620 -1.22 -11.15 8.77
C THR A 620 -0.73 -10.03 9.69
N ASN A 621 0.36 -9.35 9.31
CA ASN A 621 0.89 -8.24 10.10
C ASN A 621 -0.02 -7.01 10.06
N LEU A 622 -0.68 -6.73 8.93
CA LEU A 622 -1.65 -5.65 8.81
C LEU A 622 -2.88 -5.91 9.71
N GLU A 623 -3.37 -7.15 9.79
CA GLU A 623 -4.48 -7.52 10.68
C GLU A 623 -4.14 -7.31 12.16
N LYS A 624 -2.89 -7.58 12.57
CA LYS A 624 -2.43 -7.40 13.95
C LYS A 624 -2.32 -5.94 14.39
N THR A 625 -2.30 -4.99 13.46
CA THR A 625 -2.02 -3.58 13.81
C THR A 625 -3.08 -2.93 14.68
N GLU A 626 -4.37 -3.23 14.47
CA GLU A 626 -5.44 -2.71 15.30
C GLU A 626 -5.38 -3.29 16.73
N ALA A 627 -5.09 -4.59 16.85
CA ALA A 627 -4.90 -5.21 18.16
C ALA A 627 -3.71 -4.61 18.91
N LEU A 628 -2.63 -4.28 18.21
CA LEU A 628 -1.46 -3.63 18.80
C LEU A 628 -1.76 -2.20 19.28
N ARG A 629 -2.53 -1.41 18.52
CA ARG A 629 -3.00 -0.09 18.97
C ARG A 629 -3.77 -0.20 20.28
N GLN A 630 -4.70 -1.15 20.37
CA GLN A 630 -5.48 -1.38 21.58
C GLN A 630 -4.60 -1.88 22.75
N SER A 631 -3.60 -2.71 22.49
CA SER A 631 -2.64 -3.18 23.50
C SER A 631 -1.82 -2.02 24.09
N ILE A 632 -1.31 -1.12 23.23
CA ILE A 632 -0.57 0.09 23.66
C ILE A 632 -1.45 0.97 24.55
N LEU A 633 -2.70 1.23 24.14
CA LEU A 633 -3.64 2.02 24.94
C LEU A 633 -3.95 1.34 26.27
N LYS A 634 -4.20 0.03 26.26
CA LYS A 634 -4.46 -0.72 27.49
C LYS A 634 -3.30 -0.58 28.48
N LYS A 635 -2.06 -0.76 28.03
CA LYS A 635 -0.87 -0.57 28.86
C LYS A 635 -0.71 0.85 29.37
N ALA A 636 -1.04 1.86 28.57
CA ALA A 636 -1.01 3.26 28.98
C ALA A 636 -1.87 3.49 30.22
N PHE A 637 -3.13 3.06 30.19
CA PHE A 637 -4.09 3.30 31.28
C PHE A 637 -4.00 2.27 32.42
N GLU A 638 -3.21 1.21 32.25
CA GLU A 638 -2.76 0.32 33.33
C GLU A 638 -1.51 0.84 34.06
N GLY A 639 -0.86 1.91 33.58
CA GLY A 639 0.40 2.43 34.16
C GLY A 639 1.65 1.64 33.75
N LYS A 640 1.55 0.84 32.68
CA LYS A 640 2.59 -0.12 32.23
C LYS A 640 3.28 0.27 30.93
N LEU A 641 2.96 1.44 30.37
CA LEU A 641 3.51 1.86 29.08
C LEU A 641 4.92 2.47 29.21
N LEU A 642 5.15 3.23 30.29
CA LEU A 642 6.45 3.82 30.59
C LEU A 642 7.30 2.79 31.36
N ASN A 643 8.60 2.75 31.06
CA ASN A 643 9.53 1.94 31.84
C ASN A 643 9.92 2.63 33.16
N GLU A 644 10.60 1.90 34.04
CA GLU A 644 10.98 2.41 35.38
C GLU A 644 11.81 3.69 35.33
N ARG A 645 12.72 3.81 34.34
CA ARG A 645 13.56 5.00 34.17
C ARG A 645 12.73 6.21 33.74
N GLU A 646 11.86 6.03 32.74
CA GLU A 646 10.93 7.08 32.27
C GLU A 646 10.02 7.53 33.42
N LEU A 647 9.51 6.60 34.24
CA LEU A 647 8.67 6.93 35.41
C LEU A 647 9.44 7.70 36.48
N ALA A 648 10.67 7.30 36.81
CA ALA A 648 11.49 7.99 37.80
C ALA A 648 11.81 9.43 37.37
N GLU A 649 12.12 9.64 36.09
CA GLU A 649 12.36 10.96 35.53
C GLU A 649 11.11 11.86 35.62
N VAL A 650 9.95 11.33 35.24
CA VAL A 650 8.68 12.07 35.28
C VAL A 650 8.25 12.40 36.72
N ARG A 651 8.48 11.49 37.67
CA ARG A 651 8.16 11.68 39.09
C ARG A 651 9.12 12.63 39.80
N GLY A 652 10.31 12.85 39.24
CA GLY A 652 11.25 13.86 39.70
C GLY A 652 11.00 15.26 39.15
N ALA A 653 10.00 15.44 38.27
CA ALA A 653 9.66 16.75 37.71
C ALA A 653 9.13 17.71 38.79
N GLU A 654 9.50 18.99 38.70
CA GLU A 654 9.12 20.02 39.67
C GLU A 654 7.60 20.21 39.78
N ASP A 655 6.86 19.99 38.69
CA ASP A 655 5.41 20.07 38.64
C ASP A 655 4.71 18.73 38.91
N TRP A 656 5.42 17.72 39.43
CA TRP A 656 4.81 16.46 39.79
C TRP A 656 4.04 16.56 41.11
N GLU A 657 2.76 16.28 41.02
CA GLU A 657 1.84 16.16 42.15
C GLU A 657 0.89 14.97 41.93
N PRO A 658 0.44 14.28 42.99
CA PRO A 658 -0.57 13.24 42.86
C PRO A 658 -1.82 13.74 42.13
N ALA A 659 -2.47 12.85 41.37
CA ALA A 659 -3.67 13.16 40.60
C ALA A 659 -4.85 13.67 41.46
N GLU A 660 -4.84 13.39 42.77
CA GLU A 660 -5.79 13.95 43.73
C GLU A 660 -5.68 15.48 43.84
N VAL A 661 -4.46 16.02 43.86
CA VAL A 661 -4.22 17.48 43.92
C VAL A 661 -4.68 18.14 42.62
N LEU A 662 -4.37 17.52 41.49
CA LEU A 662 -4.88 17.93 40.18
C LEU A 662 -6.41 17.95 40.13
N LEU A 663 -7.07 16.92 40.69
CA LEU A 663 -8.52 16.84 40.71
C LEU A 663 -9.15 17.95 41.57
N GLU A 664 -8.56 18.27 42.72
CA GLU A 664 -9.01 19.39 43.55
C GLU A 664 -8.83 20.75 42.84
N ARG A 665 -7.72 20.96 42.13
CA ARG A 665 -7.52 22.16 41.31
C ARG A 665 -8.64 22.31 40.28
N ILE A 666 -8.93 21.25 39.51
CA ILE A 666 -10.01 21.26 38.51
C ILE A 666 -11.38 21.57 39.16
N LYS A 667 -11.66 21.02 40.35
CA LYS A 667 -12.91 21.32 41.08
C LYS A 667 -13.01 22.81 41.45
N THR A 668 -11.93 23.40 41.95
CA THR A 668 -11.91 24.82 42.33
C THR A 668 -12.08 25.75 41.12
N GLU A 669 -11.44 25.45 40.00
CA GLU A 669 -11.59 26.19 38.73
C GLU A 669 -13.02 26.12 38.19
N LYS A 670 -13.64 24.93 38.23
CA LYS A 670 -15.05 24.74 37.84
C LYS A 670 -16.01 25.55 38.71
N ALA A 671 -15.78 25.58 40.03
CA ALA A 671 -16.61 26.36 40.97
C ALA A 671 -16.46 27.88 40.77
N GLY A 672 -15.26 28.35 40.39
CA GLY A 672 -15.01 29.76 40.07
C GLY A 672 -15.66 30.23 38.76
N ASN A 673 -15.69 29.38 37.73
CA ASN A 673 -16.32 29.69 36.44
C ASN A 673 -17.85 29.62 36.47
N GLY A 674 -18.45 28.89 37.41
CA GLY A 674 -19.92 28.82 37.58
C GLY A 674 -20.55 30.00 38.32
N LYS A 675 -19.75 30.95 38.83
CA LYS A 675 -20.21 32.17 39.54
C LYS A 675 -20.16 33.44 38.68
N LYS A 676 -19.93 33.33 37.37
CA LYS A 676 -19.88 34.46 36.42
C LYS A 676 -21.05 34.46 35.45
#